data_AF-A0ABD0KHX2-F1
#
_entry.id   AF-A0ABD0KHX2-F1
#
_cell.length_a   1.000
_cell.length_b   1.000
_cell.length_c   1.000
_cell.angle_alpha   90.00
_cell.angle_beta   90.00
_cell.angle_gamma   90.00
#
_symmetry.space_group_name_H-M   'P 1'
#
loop_
_entity.id
_entity.type
_entity.pdbx_description
1 polymer ?
#
loop_
_entity_poly.entity_id
_entity_poly.type
_entity_poly.pdbx_seq_one_letter_code
_entity_poly.pdbx_strand_id
1 'polypeptide(L)'
;MALKRRGSFFRTLKNVEPDYDDFILDRGAMAAASNRWLFEIAWEVANKVTVEEWGEQYCLMGPYNEACVRTEVEILEPHHYVFRETIANMRQAGIKVFFGRWLIDGYPKVVLFDIGSAAWKLDEFKHEMWESAGVGIPWHDRESNDAVIFGSLVRWFMEEFIKNLPGDPVVLGHFHEWLAGAGLIFCRLRQLKVSLIFTTHATLLGRYLCAGSADFYNNLDKFNLDKEAGDRQIYHRYCVERAAVHCAHVFTTVSEITGTESEYLLKRKPDVITPNGLNVVKFSALHEFQNLHAINKEKLNDFVRGHFYGHYDFDLDKTLYFFTAGRYEFSNKGADMFIESLARLNHYLKSCSSEMTVVAFLIFPARTNNFNVESLRGQAIAKQLRETVNHVQNQIGKRIFEICLRGSLPNGDDILQQEDMRHNLPPICTHNVVDDSNDQVLNALRRCQLFNNRHDRVKVIFHPEFLNSTNPLFGLDYEDFVRGCHLGVFPSYYEPWGYTPAECTVMGIPSITTNLSGFGCFMQDHIQDPKSYGIYIVDRHHKGSEDSIRELAQYMFDFSCLSRRQRIIQRNRTERLSELLDWKNLGIYYRKARNLAIAQTHPELMNDDNVSEQETSKFNTMSNQQRGYGTVREYRDDPSAPSTTFRDPSNGYQDAGRSSATDLCEQIRSNIFQINNGANTIERALKSIGTDRDCPALRDKVHETSLNTNKTAQATTRLIRSATAKRGDRKATEKVKTAVKLGTQHSKPLVDIAGDGYSDQQRLLEDDDRVAKLQAQEVVIEDDLALLREREERIRQLESDVLDVNEIFRDLGAMISEQGEVLNDIEANVERAYSNVETGNEQLVKAADYQ
;
A
#
# COMPACT_ATOMS: atom_id res chain seq x y z
N MET A 1 17.66 -23.61 14.32
CA MET A 1 18.22 -22.56 15.20
C MET A 1 17.20 -21.43 15.28
N ALA A 2 16.37 -21.41 16.32
CA ALA A 2 15.38 -20.36 16.54
C ALA A 2 16.11 -19.06 16.94
N LEU A 3 15.92 -17.99 16.17
CA LEU A 3 16.43 -16.66 16.50
C LEU A 3 15.63 -16.10 17.69
N LYS A 4 16.21 -16.17 18.90
CA LYS A 4 15.71 -15.39 20.05
C LYS A 4 15.90 -13.90 19.77
N ARG A 5 14.81 -13.18 19.52
CA ARG A 5 14.81 -11.70 19.41
C ARG A 5 15.00 -11.09 20.80
N ARG A 6 16.24 -10.84 21.21
CA ARG A 6 16.52 -10.01 22.39
C ARG A 6 16.29 -8.54 22.03
N GLY A 7 15.29 -7.90 22.67
CA GLY A 7 15.14 -6.45 22.72
C GLY A 7 13.98 -5.81 21.95
N SER A 8 12.81 -6.44 21.88
CA SER A 8 11.65 -5.84 21.22
C SER A 8 10.88 -4.86 22.12
N PHE A 9 10.32 -3.80 21.52
CA PHE A 9 9.27 -2.92 22.08
C PHE A 9 8.03 -3.66 22.64
N PHE A 10 7.95 -4.99 22.51
CA PHE A 10 6.89 -5.83 23.08
C PHE A 10 6.73 -5.67 24.60
N ARG A 11 7.83 -5.50 25.35
CA ARG A 11 7.76 -5.35 26.82
C ARG A 11 7.06 -4.05 27.28
N THR A 12 6.73 -3.17 26.35
CA THR A 12 6.03 -1.90 26.59
C THR A 12 4.57 -1.91 26.14
N LEU A 13 4.03 -3.02 25.60
CA LEU A 13 2.61 -3.11 25.26
C LEU A 13 1.74 -3.31 26.51
N LYS A 14 0.81 -2.39 26.74
CA LYS A 14 -0.09 -2.38 27.90
C LYS A 14 -1.07 -3.56 27.78
N ASN A 15 -1.34 -4.24 28.89
CA ASN A 15 -2.27 -5.40 28.95
C ASN A 15 -1.85 -6.64 28.14
N VAL A 16 -0.56 -6.77 27.81
CA VAL A 16 0.05 -7.96 27.21
C VAL A 16 1.01 -8.57 28.24
N GLU A 17 0.75 -9.81 28.66
CA GLU A 17 1.63 -10.52 29.60
C GLU A 17 2.91 -11.00 28.89
N PRO A 18 4.08 -11.02 29.57
CA PRO A 18 5.35 -11.46 28.99
C PRO A 18 5.32 -12.88 28.44
N ASP A 19 4.43 -13.76 28.92
CA ASP A 19 4.37 -15.16 28.52
C ASP A 19 3.91 -15.37 27.06
N TYR A 20 3.42 -14.30 26.42
CA TYR A 20 3.16 -14.28 24.98
C TYR A 20 4.43 -14.01 24.12
N ASP A 21 5.61 -13.75 24.71
CA ASP A 21 6.91 -13.53 24.01
C ASP A 21 7.40 -14.79 23.25
N ASP A 22 7.04 -15.99 23.71
CA ASP A 22 7.62 -17.27 23.25
C ASP A 22 6.76 -18.03 22.22
N PHE A 23 5.70 -17.41 21.69
CA PHE A 23 4.81 -18.07 20.73
C PHE A 23 5.48 -18.35 19.38
N ILE A 24 5.51 -19.62 19.00
CA ILE A 24 6.08 -20.10 17.74
C ILE A 24 5.09 -19.83 16.59
N LEU A 25 5.50 -19.02 15.61
CA LEU A 25 4.80 -18.90 14.33
C LEU A 25 5.16 -20.11 13.46
N ASP A 26 4.38 -21.17 13.59
CA ASP A 26 4.64 -22.47 12.97
C ASP A 26 3.82 -22.73 11.70
N ARG A 27 3.15 -21.69 11.17
CA ARG A 27 2.26 -21.78 10.00
C ARG A 27 1.16 -22.84 10.17
N GLY A 28 0.58 -22.92 11.36
CA GLY A 28 -0.60 -23.74 11.64
C GLY A 28 -0.31 -25.18 12.00
N ALA A 29 0.94 -25.56 12.27
CA ALA A 29 1.28 -26.95 12.62
C ALA A 29 0.61 -27.38 13.94
N MET A 30 0.71 -26.55 14.97
CA MET A 30 0.02 -26.74 16.25
C MET A 30 -1.49 -26.68 16.10
N ALA A 31 -2.02 -25.76 15.30
CA ALA A 31 -3.47 -25.65 15.04
C ALA A 31 -4.00 -26.94 14.37
N ALA A 32 -3.30 -27.47 13.38
CA ALA A 32 -3.66 -28.72 12.71
C ALA A 32 -3.57 -29.93 13.67
N ALA A 33 -2.52 -30.00 14.49
CA ALA A 33 -2.34 -31.09 15.45
C ALA A 33 -3.43 -31.12 16.54
N SER A 34 -3.99 -29.95 16.88
CA SER A 34 -5.07 -29.80 17.86
C SER A 34 -6.46 -29.64 17.21
N ASN A 35 -6.58 -29.89 15.91
CA ASN A 35 -7.82 -29.76 15.14
C ASN A 35 -8.56 -28.43 15.38
N ARG A 36 -7.80 -27.32 15.40
CA ARG A 36 -8.31 -25.97 15.58
C ARG A 36 -8.45 -25.28 14.23
N TRP A 37 -9.62 -24.71 13.97
CA TRP A 37 -9.94 -23.99 12.73
C TRP A 37 -10.35 -22.56 13.02
N LEU A 38 -9.89 -21.62 12.20
CA LEU A 38 -10.24 -20.21 12.31
C LEU A 38 -10.89 -19.71 11.03
N PHE A 39 -12.12 -19.22 11.18
CA PHE A 39 -12.85 -18.50 10.15
C PHE A 39 -12.94 -17.04 10.52
N GLU A 40 -12.49 -16.15 9.63
CA GLU A 40 -12.60 -14.70 9.78
C GLU A 40 -13.60 -14.19 8.72
N ILE A 41 -14.68 -13.58 9.18
CA ILE A 41 -15.87 -13.30 8.39
C ILE A 41 -16.07 -11.79 8.35
N ALA A 42 -16.08 -11.23 7.16
CA ALA A 42 -16.27 -9.81 6.94
C ALA A 42 -16.98 -9.56 5.61
N TRP A 43 -17.68 -8.43 5.53
CA TRP A 43 -18.19 -7.94 4.25
C TRP A 43 -17.05 -7.51 3.32
N GLU A 44 -16.03 -6.88 3.91
CA GLU A 44 -14.76 -6.52 3.28
C GLU A 44 -13.69 -7.46 3.84
N VAL A 45 -13.42 -8.55 3.12
CA VAL A 45 -12.41 -9.55 3.51
C VAL A 45 -11.04 -8.86 3.58
N ALA A 46 -10.32 -8.90 4.71
CA ALA A 46 -8.98 -8.30 4.91
C ALA A 46 -8.21 -8.77 6.16
N ASN A 47 -7.24 -9.70 6.05
CA ASN A 47 -6.06 -9.71 6.94
C ASN A 47 -4.87 -10.59 6.45
N LYS A 48 -3.63 -10.10 6.62
CA LYS A 48 -2.36 -10.67 6.15
C LYS A 48 -1.58 -11.48 7.20
N VAL A 49 -1.71 -11.15 8.49
CA VAL A 49 -0.82 -11.73 9.53
C VAL A 49 -1.33 -13.04 10.13
N THR A 50 -2.62 -13.34 9.98
CA THR A 50 -3.21 -14.56 10.52
C THR A 50 -2.66 -15.86 9.88
N VAL A 51 -2.18 -15.82 8.63
CA VAL A 51 -1.66 -17.01 7.93
C VAL A 51 -0.33 -17.52 8.50
N GLU A 52 0.53 -16.63 8.98
CA GLU A 52 1.83 -17.05 9.56
C GLU A 52 1.65 -17.88 10.84
N GLU A 53 0.52 -17.71 11.52
CA GLU A 53 0.15 -18.42 12.74
C GLU A 53 -0.72 -19.65 12.47
N TRP A 54 -1.74 -19.53 11.61
CA TRP A 54 -2.75 -20.58 11.41
C TRP A 54 -2.58 -21.38 10.11
N GLY A 55 -1.78 -20.91 9.16
CA GLY A 55 -1.52 -21.58 7.89
C GLY A 55 -2.80 -22.07 7.19
N GLU A 56 -2.85 -23.37 6.88
CA GLU A 56 -4.00 -24.02 6.25
C GLU A 56 -5.22 -24.20 7.16
N GLN A 57 -5.14 -23.86 8.45
CA GLN A 57 -6.28 -23.90 9.37
C GLN A 57 -7.08 -22.58 9.37
N TYR A 58 -6.62 -21.58 8.62
CA TYR A 58 -7.27 -20.29 8.48
C TYR A 58 -8.00 -20.15 7.15
N CYS A 59 -9.18 -19.56 7.19
CA CYS A 59 -9.96 -19.23 6.01
C CYS A 59 -10.79 -17.96 6.23
N LEU A 60 -10.81 -17.11 5.23
CA LEU A 60 -11.66 -15.92 5.19
C LEU A 60 -13.00 -16.24 4.52
N MET A 61 -14.06 -15.57 4.96
CA MET A 61 -15.40 -15.69 4.37
C MET A 61 -15.98 -14.31 4.03
N GLY A 62 -16.54 -14.18 2.84
CA GLY A 62 -17.13 -12.93 2.38
C GLY A 62 -18.17 -13.10 1.27
N PRO A 63 -18.88 -12.02 0.91
CA PRO A 63 -19.78 -12.04 -0.24
C PRO A 63 -18.99 -12.08 -1.56
N TYR A 64 -19.54 -12.75 -2.56
CA TYR A 64 -18.98 -12.76 -3.91
C TYR A 64 -19.29 -11.44 -4.63
N ASN A 65 -18.24 -10.72 -5.02
CA ASN A 65 -18.33 -9.57 -5.92
C ASN A 65 -17.49 -9.86 -7.17
N GLU A 66 -18.15 -9.98 -8.32
CA GLU A 66 -17.50 -10.36 -9.58
C GLU A 66 -16.36 -9.42 -9.98
N ALA A 67 -16.51 -8.11 -9.76
CA ALA A 67 -15.49 -7.13 -10.15
C ALA A 67 -14.19 -7.33 -9.34
N CYS A 68 -14.31 -7.48 -8.02
CA CYS A 68 -13.17 -7.69 -7.12
C CYS A 68 -12.54 -9.07 -7.33
N VAL A 69 -13.35 -10.13 -7.47
CA VAL A 69 -12.85 -11.50 -7.61
C VAL A 69 -11.98 -11.67 -8.86
N ARG A 70 -12.36 -11.06 -9.98
CA ARG A 70 -11.60 -11.16 -11.24
C ARG A 70 -10.18 -10.62 -11.14
N THR A 71 -9.94 -9.62 -10.28
CA THR A 71 -8.64 -8.97 -10.13
C THR A 71 -7.87 -9.43 -8.91
N GLU A 72 -8.56 -9.84 -7.85
CA GLU A 72 -7.95 -10.07 -6.55
C GLU A 72 -7.91 -11.55 -6.15
N VAL A 73 -8.77 -12.42 -6.69
CA VAL A 73 -8.90 -13.80 -6.19
C VAL A 73 -8.59 -14.82 -7.26
N GLU A 74 -7.69 -15.74 -6.93
CA GLU A 74 -7.48 -16.96 -7.71
C GLU A 74 -8.51 -18.00 -7.30
N ILE A 75 -9.47 -18.29 -8.18
CA ILE A 75 -10.49 -19.32 -7.96
C ILE A 75 -9.84 -20.71 -8.11
N LEU A 76 -10.03 -21.56 -7.11
CA LEU A 76 -9.43 -22.88 -7.03
C LEU A 76 -10.47 -23.92 -6.59
N GLU A 77 -10.20 -25.19 -6.86
CA GLU A 77 -10.93 -26.28 -6.23
C GLU A 77 -10.28 -26.65 -4.88
N PRO A 78 -11.06 -26.88 -3.82
CA PRO A 78 -10.53 -27.14 -2.50
C PRO A 78 -9.75 -28.46 -2.43
N HIS A 79 -8.48 -28.37 -2.04
CA HIS A 79 -7.62 -29.54 -1.82
C HIS A 79 -8.06 -30.36 -0.59
N HIS A 80 -8.47 -29.68 0.49
CA HIS A 80 -8.91 -30.34 1.72
C HIS A 80 -10.32 -30.92 1.56
N TYR A 81 -10.50 -32.19 1.91
CA TYR A 81 -11.74 -32.92 1.63
C TYR A 81 -12.97 -32.30 2.33
N VAL A 82 -12.82 -31.84 3.58
CA VAL A 82 -13.91 -31.19 4.34
C VAL A 82 -14.46 -29.96 3.60
N PHE A 83 -13.58 -29.11 3.05
CA PHE A 83 -14.03 -27.96 2.25
C PHE A 83 -14.75 -28.42 0.98
N ARG A 84 -14.23 -29.46 0.32
CA ARG A 84 -14.83 -30.01 -0.91
C ARG A 84 -16.24 -30.56 -0.66
N GLU A 85 -16.41 -31.37 0.38
CA GLU A 85 -17.71 -31.95 0.75
C GLU A 85 -18.70 -30.87 1.20
N THR A 86 -18.26 -29.94 2.05
CA THR A 86 -19.09 -28.82 2.52
C THR A 86 -19.59 -27.97 1.35
N ILE A 87 -18.70 -27.60 0.43
CA ILE A 87 -19.05 -26.81 -0.76
C ILE A 87 -19.94 -27.60 -1.72
N ALA A 88 -19.68 -28.90 -1.90
CA ALA A 88 -20.50 -29.77 -2.74
C ALA A 88 -21.94 -29.88 -2.20
N ASN A 89 -22.12 -30.06 -0.88
CA ASN A 89 -23.43 -30.12 -0.23
C ASN A 89 -24.21 -28.82 -0.44
N MET A 90 -23.57 -27.65 -0.26
CA MET A 90 -24.22 -26.36 -0.49
C MET A 90 -24.56 -26.14 -1.96
N ARG A 91 -23.67 -26.51 -2.89
CA ARG A 91 -23.92 -26.44 -4.35
C ARG A 91 -25.06 -27.35 -4.77
N GLN A 92 -25.19 -28.54 -4.17
CA GLN A 92 -26.31 -29.45 -4.41
C GLN A 92 -27.66 -28.85 -3.95
N ALA A 93 -27.63 -28.02 -2.91
CA ALA A 93 -28.79 -27.26 -2.45
C ALA A 93 -29.08 -26.00 -3.28
N GLY A 94 -28.37 -25.79 -4.40
CA GLY A 94 -28.56 -24.66 -5.31
C GLY A 94 -27.80 -23.39 -4.94
N ILE A 95 -26.95 -23.42 -3.91
CA ILE A 95 -26.17 -22.27 -3.47
C ILE A 95 -24.85 -22.19 -4.23
N LYS A 96 -24.54 -21.03 -4.82
CA LYS A 96 -23.27 -20.80 -5.49
C LYS A 96 -22.21 -20.34 -4.49
N VAL A 97 -21.25 -21.23 -4.24
CA VAL A 97 -20.12 -20.99 -3.34
C VAL A 97 -18.83 -21.16 -4.11
N PHE A 98 -17.92 -20.20 -3.96
CA PHE A 98 -16.61 -20.16 -4.61
C PHE A 98 -15.52 -20.34 -3.57
N PHE A 99 -14.52 -21.14 -3.91
CA PHE A 99 -13.30 -21.31 -3.11
C PHE A 99 -12.12 -20.75 -3.90
N GLY A 100 -11.16 -20.20 -3.20
CA GLY A 100 -9.98 -19.65 -3.84
C GLY A 100 -8.93 -19.20 -2.84
N ARG A 101 -7.96 -18.47 -3.37
CA ARG A 101 -6.97 -17.76 -2.56
C ARG A 101 -6.90 -16.31 -2.97
N TRP A 102 -6.77 -15.46 -1.98
CA TRP A 102 -6.69 -14.03 -2.22
C TRP A 102 -5.26 -13.64 -2.59
N LEU A 103 -5.09 -12.91 -3.69
CA LEU A 103 -3.83 -12.49 -4.29
C LEU A 103 -3.22 -11.29 -3.54
N ILE A 104 -3.11 -11.43 -2.23
CA ILE A 104 -2.40 -10.53 -1.35
C ILE A 104 -1.25 -11.28 -0.68
N ASP A 105 -0.31 -10.52 -0.14
CA ASP A 105 0.73 -11.10 0.71
C ASP A 105 0.08 -11.91 1.87
N GLY A 106 0.60 -13.11 2.10
CA GLY A 106 0.01 -14.10 3.01
C GLY A 106 -0.79 -15.19 2.29
N TYR A 107 -1.34 -14.90 1.10
CA TYR A 107 -2.05 -15.87 0.24
C TYR A 107 -3.13 -16.71 0.96
N PRO A 108 -4.03 -16.08 1.74
CA PRO A 108 -5.01 -16.80 2.56
C PRO A 108 -6.10 -17.48 1.71
N LYS A 109 -6.67 -18.56 2.25
CA LYS A 109 -7.86 -19.20 1.67
C LYS A 109 -9.08 -18.29 1.84
N VAL A 110 -9.92 -18.25 0.82
CA VAL A 110 -11.19 -17.53 0.83
C VAL A 110 -12.34 -18.45 0.40
N VAL A 111 -13.48 -18.31 1.07
CA VAL A 111 -14.78 -18.84 0.66
C VAL A 111 -15.70 -17.67 0.40
N LEU A 112 -16.22 -17.57 -0.82
CA LEU A 112 -17.06 -16.46 -1.27
C LEU A 112 -18.46 -16.96 -1.62
N PHE A 113 -19.47 -16.29 -1.07
CA PHE A 113 -20.87 -16.67 -1.23
C PHE A 113 -21.58 -15.74 -2.22
N ASP A 114 -22.17 -16.28 -3.28
CA ASP A 114 -23.09 -15.50 -4.13
C ASP A 114 -24.45 -15.37 -3.43
N ILE A 115 -24.67 -14.19 -2.85
CA ILE A 115 -25.90 -13.81 -2.16
C ILE A 115 -27.14 -14.01 -3.06
N GLY A 116 -27.02 -13.72 -4.35
CA GLY A 116 -28.12 -13.84 -5.31
C GLY A 116 -28.64 -15.28 -5.43
N SER A 117 -27.76 -16.27 -5.25
CA SER A 117 -28.15 -17.69 -5.32
C SER A 117 -29.06 -18.15 -4.18
N ALA A 118 -29.13 -17.39 -3.08
CA ALA A 118 -29.92 -17.69 -1.90
C ALA A 118 -31.10 -16.72 -1.68
N ALA A 119 -31.31 -15.76 -2.58
CA ALA A 119 -32.35 -14.74 -2.44
C ALA A 119 -33.76 -15.31 -2.29
N TRP A 120 -34.03 -16.48 -2.88
CA TRP A 120 -35.32 -17.19 -2.79
C TRP A 120 -35.67 -17.67 -1.37
N LYS A 121 -34.68 -17.75 -0.46
CA LYS A 121 -34.86 -18.08 0.96
C LYS A 121 -34.95 -16.87 1.88
N LEU A 122 -34.89 -15.64 1.36
CA LEU A 122 -34.81 -14.44 2.18
C LEU A 122 -35.96 -14.34 3.20
N ASP A 123 -37.19 -14.65 2.79
CA ASP A 123 -38.36 -14.58 3.67
C ASP A 123 -38.27 -15.58 4.84
N GLU A 124 -37.75 -16.79 4.58
CA GLU A 124 -37.48 -17.80 5.61
C GLU A 124 -36.43 -17.29 6.61
N PHE A 125 -35.32 -16.72 6.12
CA PHE A 125 -34.25 -16.20 6.96
C PHE A 125 -34.69 -14.99 7.79
N LYS A 126 -35.52 -14.11 7.22
CA LYS A 126 -36.12 -12.98 7.95
C LYS A 126 -37.07 -13.46 9.04
N HIS A 127 -37.89 -14.45 8.73
CA HIS A 127 -38.80 -15.04 9.70
C HIS A 127 -38.03 -15.66 10.87
N GLU A 128 -36.96 -16.44 10.59
CA GLU A 128 -36.09 -17.00 11.63
C GLU A 128 -35.44 -15.92 12.50
N MET A 129 -34.90 -14.86 11.89
CA MET A 129 -34.29 -13.72 12.60
C MET A 129 -35.31 -13.03 13.52
N TRP A 130 -36.55 -12.85 13.04
CA TRP A 130 -37.61 -12.24 13.84
C TRP A 130 -38.04 -13.14 15.00
N GLU A 131 -38.31 -14.43 14.76
CA GLU A 131 -38.76 -15.35 15.81
C GLU A 131 -37.69 -15.57 16.89
N SER A 132 -36.42 -15.63 16.48
CA SER A 132 -35.34 -16.02 17.37
C SER A 132 -34.66 -14.84 18.07
N ALA A 133 -34.54 -13.69 17.40
CA ALA A 133 -33.85 -12.51 17.92
C ALA A 133 -34.73 -11.26 18.07
N GLY A 134 -35.99 -11.28 17.59
CA GLY A 134 -36.89 -10.13 17.62
C GLY A 134 -36.44 -8.99 16.68
N VAL A 135 -35.57 -9.27 15.70
CA VAL A 135 -35.03 -8.26 14.78
C VAL A 135 -35.72 -8.33 13.43
N GLY A 136 -36.53 -7.30 13.12
CA GLY A 136 -37.24 -7.19 11.85
C GLY A 136 -36.41 -6.48 10.79
N ILE A 137 -36.46 -6.97 9.54
CA ILE A 137 -35.65 -6.43 8.42
C ILE A 137 -36.57 -5.89 7.33
N PRO A 138 -36.58 -4.56 7.09
CA PRO A 138 -37.43 -3.94 6.07
C PRO A 138 -37.19 -4.52 4.67
N TRP A 139 -38.24 -4.61 3.85
CA TRP A 139 -38.14 -5.16 2.49
C TRP A 139 -37.31 -4.29 1.54
N HIS A 140 -37.36 -2.97 1.70
CA HIS A 140 -36.69 -2.01 0.82
C HIS A 140 -35.20 -1.81 1.15
N ASP A 141 -34.73 -2.21 2.34
CA ASP A 141 -33.32 -2.09 2.71
C ASP A 141 -32.53 -3.28 2.17
N ARG A 142 -32.00 -3.11 0.96
CA ARG A 142 -31.19 -4.12 0.28
C ARG A 142 -29.96 -4.53 1.07
N GLU A 143 -29.26 -3.60 1.71
CA GLU A 143 -28.02 -3.89 2.43
C GLU A 143 -28.28 -4.80 3.62
N SER A 144 -29.35 -4.53 4.38
CA SER A 144 -29.77 -5.40 5.49
C SER A 144 -30.28 -6.75 5.01
N ASN A 145 -30.97 -6.80 3.86
CA ASN A 145 -31.39 -8.07 3.24
C ASN A 145 -30.17 -8.93 2.86
N ASP A 146 -29.20 -8.31 2.20
CA ASP A 146 -27.99 -8.97 1.74
C ASP A 146 -27.16 -9.48 2.94
N ALA A 147 -27.06 -8.69 4.02
CA ALA A 147 -26.41 -9.09 5.28
C ALA A 147 -27.06 -10.32 5.93
N VAL A 148 -28.40 -10.40 5.94
CA VAL A 148 -29.14 -11.56 6.50
C VAL A 148 -28.91 -12.82 5.67
N ILE A 149 -28.95 -12.70 4.33
CA ILE A 149 -28.67 -13.82 3.44
C ILE A 149 -27.22 -14.28 3.64
N PHE A 150 -26.26 -13.35 3.60
CA PHE A 150 -24.86 -13.63 3.81
C PHE A 150 -24.62 -14.32 5.16
N GLY A 151 -25.15 -13.78 6.25
CA GLY A 151 -25.06 -14.39 7.58
C GLY A 151 -25.66 -15.80 7.63
N SER A 152 -26.79 -16.02 6.98
CA SER A 152 -27.44 -17.34 6.90
C SER A 152 -26.59 -18.36 6.13
N LEU A 153 -25.94 -17.92 5.04
CA LEU A 153 -25.03 -18.75 4.26
C LEU A 153 -23.75 -19.09 5.01
N VAL A 154 -23.18 -18.13 5.75
CA VAL A 154 -22.02 -18.37 6.63
C VAL A 154 -22.38 -19.40 7.70
N ARG A 155 -23.50 -19.22 8.40
CA ARG A 155 -23.96 -20.19 9.41
C ARG A 155 -24.19 -21.58 8.81
N TRP A 156 -24.82 -21.66 7.63
CA TRP A 156 -25.02 -22.93 6.93
C TRP A 156 -23.69 -23.60 6.57
N PHE A 157 -22.73 -22.84 6.03
CA PHE A 157 -21.40 -23.37 5.75
C PHE A 157 -20.72 -23.90 7.01
N MET A 158 -20.71 -23.13 8.11
CA MET A 158 -20.08 -23.55 9.37
C MET A 158 -20.72 -24.82 9.93
N GLU A 159 -22.04 -24.92 9.85
CA GLU A 159 -22.78 -26.12 10.28
C GLU A 159 -22.38 -27.37 9.48
N GLU A 160 -22.35 -27.27 8.15
CA GLU A 160 -21.92 -28.37 7.28
C GLU A 160 -20.44 -28.69 7.44
N PHE A 161 -19.59 -27.67 7.62
CA PHE A 161 -18.15 -27.84 7.86
C PHE A 161 -17.88 -28.63 9.14
N ILE A 162 -18.57 -28.30 10.24
CA ILE A 162 -18.44 -29.02 11.52
C ILE A 162 -18.92 -30.47 11.39
N LYS A 163 -20.01 -30.74 10.66
CA LYS A 163 -20.50 -32.11 10.44
C LYS A 163 -19.49 -32.98 9.69
N ASN A 164 -18.74 -32.38 8.76
CA ASN A 164 -17.76 -33.09 7.93
C ASN A 164 -16.37 -33.21 8.60
N LEU A 165 -16.14 -32.52 9.72
CA LEU A 165 -14.88 -32.60 10.46
C LEU A 165 -14.78 -33.88 11.31
N PRO A 166 -13.62 -34.54 11.35
CA PRO A 166 -13.41 -35.71 12.20
C PRO A 166 -13.08 -35.29 13.64
N GLY A 167 -13.42 -36.13 14.61
CA GLY A 167 -13.07 -35.93 16.03
C GLY A 167 -13.88 -34.83 16.71
N ASP A 168 -13.27 -34.17 17.70
CA ASP A 168 -13.85 -33.02 18.40
C ASP A 168 -13.08 -31.75 18.03
N PRO A 169 -13.49 -31.04 16.97
CA PRO A 169 -12.78 -29.85 16.48
C PRO A 169 -13.08 -28.63 17.34
N VAL A 170 -12.11 -27.73 17.44
CA VAL A 170 -12.33 -26.39 18.00
C VAL A 170 -12.42 -25.40 16.86
N VAL A 171 -13.62 -24.91 16.57
CA VAL A 171 -13.87 -23.97 15.48
C VAL A 171 -14.09 -22.57 16.03
N LEU A 172 -13.37 -21.58 15.51
CA LEU A 172 -13.53 -20.17 15.83
C LEU A 172 -14.20 -19.44 14.65
N GLY A 173 -15.17 -18.60 14.96
CA GLY A 173 -15.78 -17.67 14.02
C GLY A 173 -15.56 -16.23 14.50
N HIS A 174 -14.70 -15.48 13.80
CA HIS A 174 -14.40 -14.09 14.11
C HIS A 174 -15.11 -13.19 13.10
N PHE A 175 -16.15 -12.50 13.55
CA PHE A 175 -17.01 -11.67 12.72
C PHE A 175 -16.64 -10.19 12.87
N HIS A 176 -16.55 -9.49 11.75
CA HIS A 176 -16.26 -8.06 11.70
C HIS A 176 -17.47 -7.28 11.19
N GLU A 177 -17.85 -6.26 11.95
CA GLU A 177 -18.96 -5.34 11.66
C GLU A 177 -20.36 -5.96 11.61
N TRP A 178 -21.36 -5.10 11.74
CA TRP A 178 -22.78 -5.49 11.78
C TRP A 178 -23.25 -6.23 10.52
N LEU A 179 -22.63 -5.96 9.35
CA LEU A 179 -22.91 -6.63 8.08
C LEU A 179 -22.64 -8.13 8.12
N ALA A 180 -21.63 -8.57 8.89
CA ALA A 180 -21.37 -9.99 9.14
C ALA A 180 -22.10 -10.50 10.40
N GLY A 181 -22.61 -9.60 11.25
CA GLY A 181 -23.20 -9.90 12.55
C GLY A 181 -24.39 -10.86 12.50
N ALA A 182 -25.19 -10.86 11.42
CA ALA A 182 -26.30 -11.80 11.25
C ALA A 182 -25.83 -13.27 11.33
N GLY A 183 -24.67 -13.60 10.77
CA GLY A 183 -24.12 -14.95 10.81
C GLY A 183 -23.76 -15.38 12.23
N LEU A 184 -23.18 -14.48 13.02
CA LEU A 184 -22.86 -14.71 14.42
C LEU A 184 -24.13 -14.98 15.23
N ILE A 185 -25.17 -14.16 15.04
CA ILE A 185 -26.46 -14.31 15.73
C ILE A 185 -27.06 -15.69 15.42
N PHE A 186 -27.13 -16.08 14.14
CA PHE A 186 -27.65 -17.40 13.77
C PHE A 186 -26.81 -18.55 14.34
N CYS A 187 -25.48 -18.45 14.32
CA CYS A 187 -24.61 -19.47 14.92
C CYS A 187 -24.90 -19.66 16.42
N ARG A 188 -25.11 -18.56 17.15
CA ARG A 188 -25.41 -18.59 18.59
C ARG A 188 -26.79 -19.18 18.87
N LEU A 189 -27.81 -18.73 18.12
CA LEU A 189 -29.20 -19.16 18.30
C LEU A 189 -29.41 -20.64 17.97
N ARG A 190 -28.72 -21.16 16.96
CA ARG A 190 -28.74 -22.58 16.60
C ARG A 190 -27.77 -23.44 17.42
N GLN A 191 -27.10 -22.87 18.42
CA GLN A 191 -26.19 -23.56 19.34
C GLN A 191 -25.08 -24.34 18.61
N LEU A 192 -24.52 -23.77 17.53
CA LEU A 192 -23.37 -24.36 16.85
C LEU A 192 -22.18 -24.40 17.82
N LYS A 193 -21.39 -25.49 17.77
CA LYS A 193 -20.15 -25.64 18.53
C LYS A 193 -19.03 -24.77 17.93
N VAL A 194 -19.17 -23.45 18.04
CA VAL A 194 -18.25 -22.44 17.50
C VAL A 194 -17.93 -21.40 18.57
N SER A 195 -16.65 -21.08 18.72
CA SER A 195 -16.19 -19.96 19.54
C SER A 195 -16.32 -18.65 18.75
N LEU A 196 -17.40 -17.93 19.05
CA LEU A 196 -17.79 -16.68 18.37
C LEU A 196 -17.11 -15.43 18.95
N ILE A 197 -16.49 -14.64 18.09
CA ILE A 197 -15.86 -13.34 18.39
C ILE A 197 -16.52 -12.29 17.50
N PHE A 198 -16.82 -11.12 18.06
CA PHE A 198 -17.33 -9.98 17.30
C PHE A 198 -16.43 -8.77 17.48
N THR A 199 -16.00 -8.17 16.38
CA THR A 199 -15.24 -6.91 16.38
C THR A 199 -16.04 -5.83 15.67
N THR A 200 -16.31 -4.73 16.38
CA THR A 200 -16.78 -3.48 15.77
C THR A 200 -15.62 -2.51 15.63
N HIS A 201 -15.41 -2.03 14.42
CA HIS A 201 -14.47 -0.97 14.07
C HIS A 201 -15.08 0.40 14.33
N ALA A 202 -16.40 0.54 14.26
CA ALA A 202 -17.13 1.76 14.59
C ALA A 202 -18.58 1.42 14.94
N THR A 203 -19.21 2.11 15.91
CA THR A 203 -20.64 1.89 16.12
C THR A 203 -21.47 2.62 15.07
N LEU A 204 -22.59 2.04 14.65
CA LEU A 204 -23.53 2.68 13.73
C LEU A 204 -23.99 4.04 14.28
N LEU A 205 -24.55 4.04 15.49
CA LEU A 205 -25.11 5.25 16.09
C LEU A 205 -24.08 6.35 16.29
N GLY A 206 -22.84 6.03 16.67
CA GLY A 206 -21.79 7.04 16.84
C GLY A 206 -21.50 7.82 15.57
N ARG A 207 -21.42 7.14 14.42
CA ARG A 207 -21.22 7.80 13.12
C ARG A 207 -22.34 8.80 12.80
N TYR A 208 -23.58 8.44 13.08
CA TYR A 208 -24.74 9.30 12.80
C TYR A 208 -24.89 10.45 13.81
N LEU A 209 -24.60 10.21 15.08
CA LEU A 209 -24.74 11.20 16.14
C LEU A 209 -23.67 12.29 16.03
N CYS A 210 -22.42 11.92 15.70
CA CYS A 210 -21.33 12.89 15.50
C CYS A 210 -21.55 13.80 14.30
N ALA A 211 -22.23 13.32 13.25
CA ALA A 211 -22.55 14.13 12.09
C ALA A 211 -23.61 15.22 12.38
N GLY A 212 -24.42 15.06 13.44
CA GLY A 212 -25.61 15.87 13.72
C GLY A 212 -25.40 17.15 14.55
N SER A 213 -24.18 17.70 14.63
CA SER A 213 -23.82 18.85 15.50
C SER A 213 -24.11 18.65 16.99
N ALA A 214 -24.36 17.42 17.43
CA ALA A 214 -24.53 17.07 18.83
C ALA A 214 -23.15 16.94 19.50
N ASP A 215 -23.04 17.46 20.72
CA ASP A 215 -21.89 17.14 21.57
C ASP A 215 -22.01 15.67 21.99
N PHE A 216 -21.28 14.81 21.29
CA PHE A 216 -21.49 13.36 21.32
C PHE A 216 -20.89 12.72 22.58
N TYR A 217 -19.58 12.86 22.78
CA TYR A 217 -18.86 12.17 23.85
C TYR A 217 -19.29 12.62 25.25
N ASN A 218 -19.70 13.89 25.42
CA ASN A 218 -20.17 14.42 26.71
C ASN A 218 -21.62 14.03 27.06
N ASN A 219 -22.36 13.40 26.13
CA ASN A 219 -23.77 13.07 26.30
C ASN A 219 -24.09 11.60 26.00
N LEU A 220 -23.08 10.71 25.96
CA LEU A 220 -23.23 9.29 25.66
C LEU A 220 -24.29 8.58 26.54
N ASP A 221 -24.42 9.00 27.80
CA ASP A 221 -25.37 8.46 28.77
C ASP A 221 -26.81 9.01 28.61
N LYS A 222 -26.99 10.11 27.88
CA LYS A 222 -28.26 10.83 27.76
C LYS A 222 -29.06 10.46 26.50
N PHE A 223 -28.44 9.78 25.54
CA PHE A 223 -29.12 9.41 24.30
C PHE A 223 -30.17 8.32 24.52
N ASN A 224 -31.37 8.54 23.98
CA ASN A 224 -32.37 7.48 23.84
C ASN A 224 -32.08 6.72 22.54
N LEU A 225 -31.33 5.61 22.66
CA LEU A 225 -30.76 4.89 21.52
C LEU A 225 -31.80 4.41 20.51
N ASP A 226 -32.91 3.83 21.01
CA ASP A 226 -33.97 3.30 20.17
C ASP A 226 -34.66 4.41 19.38
N LYS A 227 -34.88 5.56 20.03
CA LYS A 227 -35.40 6.76 19.37
C LYS A 227 -34.41 7.30 18.34
N GLU A 228 -33.13 7.47 18.70
CA GLU A 228 -32.12 8.01 17.78
C GLU A 228 -31.96 7.14 16.54
N ALA A 229 -32.01 5.80 16.69
CA ALA A 229 -31.95 4.86 15.59
C ALA A 229 -33.25 4.84 14.77
N GLY A 230 -34.41 4.95 15.41
CA GLY A 230 -35.73 5.04 14.78
C GLY A 230 -35.92 6.30 13.94
N ASP A 231 -35.59 7.47 14.50
CA ASP A 231 -35.69 8.77 13.83
C ASP A 231 -34.82 8.83 12.56
N ARG A 232 -33.73 8.06 12.52
CA ARG A 232 -32.82 7.94 11.36
C ARG A 232 -33.12 6.76 10.43
N GLN A 233 -34.17 5.99 10.71
CA GLN A 233 -34.56 4.81 9.91
C GLN A 233 -33.46 3.73 9.83
N ILE A 234 -32.65 3.60 10.88
CA ILE A 234 -31.57 2.60 11.01
C ILE A 234 -31.79 1.64 12.19
N TYR A 235 -32.98 1.66 12.80
CA TYR A 235 -33.29 0.86 14.00
C TYR A 235 -32.99 -0.62 13.82
N HIS A 236 -33.36 -1.22 12.68
CA HIS A 236 -33.07 -2.63 12.39
C HIS A 236 -31.57 -2.91 12.29
N ARG A 237 -30.78 -2.01 11.69
CA ARG A 237 -29.31 -2.15 11.59
C ARG A 237 -28.66 -2.07 12.97
N TYR A 238 -29.10 -1.10 13.78
CA TYR A 238 -28.68 -0.96 15.18
C TYR A 238 -29.01 -2.22 16.00
N CYS A 239 -30.20 -2.80 15.81
CA CYS A 239 -30.58 -4.04 16.46
C CYS A 239 -29.69 -5.22 16.06
N VAL A 240 -29.33 -5.35 14.77
CA VAL A 240 -28.38 -6.40 14.31
C VAL A 240 -27.01 -6.20 14.95
N GLU A 241 -26.47 -4.98 14.95
CA GLU A 241 -25.18 -4.65 15.57
C GLU A 241 -25.18 -5.02 17.06
N ARG A 242 -26.18 -4.54 17.81
CA ARG A 242 -26.32 -4.82 19.24
C ARG A 242 -26.54 -6.30 19.51
N ALA A 243 -27.38 -6.99 18.75
CA ALA A 243 -27.60 -8.42 18.91
C ALA A 243 -26.29 -9.21 18.68
N ALA A 244 -25.51 -8.86 17.65
CA ALA A 244 -24.22 -9.51 17.39
C ALA A 244 -23.24 -9.33 18.55
N VAL A 245 -23.16 -8.12 19.12
CA VAL A 245 -22.36 -7.83 20.32
C VAL A 245 -22.76 -8.70 21.51
N HIS A 246 -24.06 -8.87 21.76
CA HIS A 246 -24.54 -9.64 22.92
C HIS A 246 -24.52 -11.16 22.68
N CYS A 247 -24.58 -11.62 21.44
CA CYS A 247 -24.47 -13.03 21.07
C CYS A 247 -23.02 -13.56 21.07
N ALA A 248 -22.02 -12.69 20.96
CA ALA A 248 -20.61 -13.07 20.91
C ALA A 248 -20.12 -13.60 22.27
N HIS A 249 -19.22 -14.58 22.27
CA HIS A 249 -18.50 -14.98 23.50
C HIS A 249 -17.54 -13.86 23.90
N VAL A 250 -16.73 -13.42 22.93
CA VAL A 250 -15.79 -12.31 23.10
C VAL A 250 -16.17 -11.16 22.18
N PHE A 251 -16.29 -9.97 22.76
CA PHE A 251 -16.54 -8.73 22.06
C PHE A 251 -15.29 -7.86 22.07
N THR A 252 -14.91 -7.31 20.92
CA THR A 252 -13.75 -6.41 20.80
C THR A 252 -14.09 -5.13 20.04
N THR A 253 -13.32 -4.07 20.33
CA THR A 253 -13.31 -2.83 19.54
C THR A 253 -11.89 -2.52 19.10
N VAL A 254 -11.72 -1.69 18.07
CA VAL A 254 -10.38 -1.33 17.56
C VAL A 254 -9.66 -0.26 18.37
N SER A 255 -10.35 0.42 19.28
CA SER A 255 -9.75 1.43 20.15
C SER A 255 -10.52 1.58 21.46
N GLU A 256 -9.86 2.21 22.44
CA GLU A 256 -10.44 2.50 23.74
C GLU A 256 -11.61 3.49 23.66
N ILE A 257 -11.52 4.50 22.78
CA ILE A 257 -12.60 5.48 22.60
C ILE A 257 -13.85 4.82 22.00
N THR A 258 -13.69 3.95 21.00
CA THR A 258 -14.79 3.11 20.47
C THR A 258 -15.30 2.13 21.51
N GLY A 259 -14.41 1.63 22.39
CA GLY A 259 -14.79 0.78 23.51
C GLY A 259 -15.70 1.48 24.50
N THR A 260 -15.34 2.69 24.90
CA THR A 260 -16.16 3.57 25.76
C THR A 260 -17.51 3.83 25.11
N GLU A 261 -17.53 4.21 23.84
CA GLU A 261 -18.75 4.41 23.07
C GLU A 261 -19.65 3.16 23.05
N SER A 262 -19.07 1.98 22.79
CA SER A 262 -19.84 0.72 22.74
C SER A 262 -20.46 0.34 24.09
N GLU A 263 -19.84 0.69 25.21
CA GLU A 263 -20.41 0.49 26.54
C GLU A 263 -21.74 1.24 26.69
N TYR A 264 -21.82 2.47 26.17
CA TYR A 264 -23.04 3.27 26.22
C TYR A 264 -24.03 2.95 25.09
N LEU A 265 -23.57 2.79 23.85
CA LEU A 265 -24.45 2.63 22.68
C LEU A 265 -24.87 1.17 22.43
N LEU A 266 -23.99 0.22 22.70
CA LEU A 266 -24.23 -1.22 22.48
C LEU A 266 -24.50 -1.96 23.80
N LYS A 267 -24.38 -1.27 24.95
CA LYS A 267 -24.66 -1.80 26.29
C LYS A 267 -23.78 -3.00 26.67
N ARG A 268 -22.57 -3.07 26.12
CA ARG A 268 -21.55 -4.06 26.48
C ARG A 268 -20.17 -3.43 26.32
N LYS A 269 -19.35 -3.53 27.36
CA LYS A 269 -17.94 -3.13 27.30
C LYS A 269 -17.14 -4.19 26.53
N PRO A 270 -16.17 -3.82 25.67
CA PRO A 270 -15.32 -4.81 25.00
C PRO A 270 -14.44 -5.55 26.01
N ASP A 271 -14.26 -6.84 25.74
CA ASP A 271 -13.40 -7.73 26.51
C ASP A 271 -11.92 -7.48 26.17
N VAL A 272 -11.63 -7.17 24.90
CA VAL A 272 -10.28 -6.88 24.39
C VAL A 272 -10.33 -5.71 23.41
N ILE A 273 -9.34 -4.83 23.44
CA ILE A 273 -9.10 -3.84 22.39
C ILE A 273 -8.16 -4.47 21.36
N THR A 274 -8.53 -4.44 20.08
CA THR A 274 -7.76 -5.00 18.95
C THR A 274 -7.33 -3.87 18.01
N PRO A 275 -6.23 -3.14 18.31
CA PRO A 275 -5.76 -2.02 17.51
C PRO A 275 -5.40 -2.46 16.09
N ASN A 276 -5.65 -1.60 15.11
CA ASN A 276 -5.36 -1.91 13.72
C ASN A 276 -3.87 -1.73 13.43
N GLY A 277 -3.21 -2.80 12.99
CA GLY A 277 -1.83 -2.75 12.52
C GLY A 277 -1.68 -2.36 11.05
N LEU A 278 -0.43 -2.08 10.68
CA LEU A 278 0.02 -1.86 9.31
C LEU A 278 1.11 -2.88 8.95
N ASN A 279 1.34 -3.07 7.66
CA ASN A 279 2.49 -3.85 7.20
C ASN A 279 3.66 -2.90 6.97
N VAL A 280 4.60 -2.87 7.90
CA VAL A 280 5.74 -1.95 7.80
C VAL A 280 6.80 -2.56 6.89
N VAL A 281 6.93 -2.02 5.69
CA VAL A 281 8.02 -2.35 4.78
C VAL A 281 9.26 -1.61 5.27
N LYS A 282 10.23 -2.35 5.81
CA LYS A 282 11.50 -1.77 6.23
C LYS A 282 12.42 -1.59 5.03
N PHE A 283 12.95 -0.38 4.89
CA PHE A 283 14.06 -0.12 3.99
C PHE A 283 15.32 -0.84 4.47
N SER A 284 16.15 -1.30 3.53
CA SER A 284 17.45 -1.91 3.85
C SER A 284 18.38 -0.92 4.54
N ALA A 285 18.20 0.38 4.28
CA ALA A 285 18.93 1.48 4.91
C ALA A 285 17.96 2.44 5.62
N LEU A 286 18.13 2.61 6.94
CA LEU A 286 17.30 3.51 7.76
C LEU A 286 17.34 4.99 7.34
N HIS A 287 18.32 5.43 6.54
CA HIS A 287 18.38 6.82 6.07
C HIS A 287 17.67 7.04 4.72
N GLU A 288 17.18 5.99 4.08
CA GLU A 288 16.54 6.06 2.76
C GLU A 288 15.25 6.87 2.80
N PHE A 289 14.43 6.73 3.85
CA PHE A 289 13.21 7.53 4.00
C PHE A 289 13.50 9.05 4.10
N GLN A 290 14.68 9.42 4.63
CA GLN A 290 15.11 10.81 4.74
C GLN A 290 15.52 11.39 3.38
N ASN A 291 16.07 10.57 2.48
CA ASN A 291 16.33 10.93 1.09
C ASN A 291 15.01 11.07 0.32
N LEU A 292 14.08 10.13 0.48
CA LEU A 292 12.76 10.19 -0.14
C LEU A 292 11.98 11.44 0.28
N HIS A 293 12.08 11.85 1.54
CA HIS A 293 11.51 13.13 1.99
C HIS A 293 12.07 14.31 1.19
N ALA A 294 13.39 14.39 0.97
CA ALA A 294 14.00 15.49 0.23
C ALA A 294 13.58 15.49 -1.26
N ILE A 295 13.57 14.32 -1.90
CA ILE A 295 13.16 14.15 -3.30
C ILE A 295 11.70 14.58 -3.48
N ASN A 296 10.80 14.05 -2.66
CA ASN A 296 9.38 14.36 -2.79
C ASN A 296 9.05 15.79 -2.33
N LYS A 297 9.80 16.35 -1.36
CA LYS A 297 9.70 17.76 -1.01
C LYS A 297 10.03 18.65 -2.22
N GLU A 298 11.02 18.30 -3.04
CA GLU A 298 11.35 19.10 -4.22
C GLU A 298 10.25 19.05 -5.29
N LYS A 299 9.59 17.90 -5.46
CA LYS A 299 8.39 17.81 -6.30
C LYS A 299 7.25 18.70 -5.79
N LEU A 300 7.06 18.79 -4.47
CA LEU A 300 6.10 19.74 -3.88
C LEU A 300 6.54 21.21 -4.09
N ASN A 301 7.84 21.51 -3.95
CA ASN A 301 8.40 22.82 -4.25
C ASN A 301 8.10 23.23 -5.69
N ASP A 302 8.23 22.31 -6.64
CA ASP A 302 7.90 22.54 -8.05
C ASP A 302 6.43 22.90 -8.25
N PHE A 303 5.53 22.12 -7.65
CA PHE A 303 4.11 22.45 -7.65
C PHE A 303 3.85 23.84 -7.04
N VAL A 304 4.44 24.16 -5.89
CA VAL A 304 4.27 25.46 -5.22
C VAL A 304 4.78 26.61 -6.08
N ARG A 305 5.92 26.47 -6.76
CA ARG A 305 6.44 27.48 -7.70
C ARG A 305 5.44 27.77 -8.82
N GLY A 306 4.83 26.73 -9.39
CA GLY A 306 3.80 26.88 -10.43
C GLY A 306 2.50 27.47 -9.91
N HIS A 307 2.03 27.02 -8.74
CA HIS A 307 0.75 27.45 -8.16
C HIS A 307 0.80 28.89 -7.63
N PHE A 308 1.97 29.33 -7.16
CA PHE A 308 2.23 30.71 -6.71
C PHE A 308 2.99 31.53 -7.76
N TYR A 309 2.95 31.15 -9.04
CA TYR A 309 3.59 31.90 -10.10
C TYR A 309 3.17 33.38 -10.09
N GLY A 310 4.13 34.30 -10.10
CA GLY A 310 3.91 35.76 -9.98
C GLY A 310 3.67 36.27 -8.54
N HIS A 311 3.53 35.36 -7.57
CA HIS A 311 3.30 35.63 -6.14
C HIS A 311 4.26 34.84 -5.24
N TYR A 312 5.31 34.27 -5.82
CA TYR A 312 6.35 33.52 -5.14
C TYR A 312 7.33 34.50 -4.46
N ASP A 313 6.89 35.08 -3.33
CA ASP A 313 7.59 36.09 -2.55
C ASP A 313 8.14 35.56 -1.21
N PHE A 314 8.26 34.24 -1.08
CA PHE A 314 8.72 33.56 0.12
C PHE A 314 9.77 32.48 -0.23
N ASP A 315 10.62 32.16 0.75
CA ASP A 315 11.72 31.21 0.60
C ASP A 315 11.26 29.76 0.86
N LEU A 316 11.42 28.87 -0.12
CA LEU A 316 11.07 27.44 -0.01
C LEU A 316 11.96 26.67 0.97
N ASP A 317 13.18 27.12 1.23
CA ASP A 317 14.04 26.53 2.26
C ASP A 317 13.50 26.78 3.67
N LYS A 318 12.76 27.88 3.84
CA LYS A 318 12.01 28.28 5.05
C LYS A 318 10.51 28.04 4.94
N THR A 319 10.09 27.18 4.01
CA THR A 319 8.70 26.77 3.85
C THR A 319 8.46 25.37 4.42
N LEU A 320 7.37 25.23 5.19
CA LEU A 320 6.88 23.96 5.73
C LEU A 320 5.58 23.56 5.05
N TYR A 321 5.44 22.26 4.82
CA TYR A 321 4.25 21.66 4.21
C TYR A 321 3.45 20.91 5.27
N PHE A 322 2.28 21.44 5.60
CA PHE A 322 1.32 20.79 6.49
C PHE A 322 0.20 20.22 5.65
N PHE A 323 -0.40 19.11 6.07
CA PHE A 323 -1.53 18.56 5.34
C PHE A 323 -2.55 17.88 6.25
N THR A 324 -3.80 17.88 5.80
CA THR A 324 -4.85 16.98 6.28
C THR A 324 -5.39 16.19 5.09
N ALA A 325 -5.77 14.94 5.32
CA ALA A 325 -6.31 14.06 4.29
C ALA A 325 -7.36 13.11 4.86
N GLY A 326 -8.32 12.71 4.03
CA GLY A 326 -9.28 11.67 4.38
C GLY A 326 -10.59 11.78 3.59
N ARG A 327 -11.60 11.03 4.04
CA ARG A 327 -12.98 11.21 3.54
C ARG A 327 -13.45 12.63 3.84
N TYR A 328 -14.29 13.18 2.97
CA TYR A 328 -14.85 14.52 3.16
C TYR A 328 -15.94 14.50 4.25
N GLU A 329 -15.52 14.44 5.51
CA GLU A 329 -16.35 14.58 6.70
C GLU A 329 -15.86 15.80 7.50
N PHE A 330 -16.33 17.00 7.13
CA PHE A 330 -15.78 18.28 7.56
C PHE A 330 -15.57 18.40 9.09
N SER A 331 -16.60 18.06 9.88
CA SER A 331 -16.53 18.12 11.35
C SER A 331 -15.84 16.91 11.96
N ASN A 332 -16.11 15.69 11.47
CA ASN A 332 -15.55 14.47 12.06
C ASN A 332 -14.03 14.39 11.88
N LYS A 333 -13.50 14.80 10.72
CA LYS A 333 -12.06 14.90 10.45
C LYS A 333 -11.44 16.18 11.01
N GLY A 334 -12.24 17.09 11.57
CA GLY A 334 -11.76 18.32 12.18
C GLY A 334 -11.22 19.34 11.18
N ALA A 335 -11.68 19.32 9.93
CA ALA A 335 -11.25 20.30 8.91
C ALA A 335 -11.64 21.73 9.31
N ASP A 336 -12.78 21.88 9.99
CA ASP A 336 -13.21 23.12 10.65
C ASP A 336 -12.16 23.65 11.62
N MET A 337 -11.74 22.80 12.56
CA MET A 337 -10.75 23.11 13.59
C MET A 337 -9.37 23.37 13.00
N PHE A 338 -8.99 22.62 11.97
CA PHE A 338 -7.72 22.80 11.27
C PHE A 338 -7.63 24.19 10.62
N ILE A 339 -8.65 24.59 9.84
CA ILE A 339 -8.69 25.89 9.16
C ILE A 339 -8.67 27.05 10.17
N GLU A 340 -9.44 26.93 11.23
CA GLU A 340 -9.54 27.93 12.31
C GLU A 340 -8.21 28.07 13.08
N SER A 341 -7.47 26.96 13.25
CA SER A 341 -6.14 26.96 13.85
C SER A 341 -5.06 27.50 12.92
N LEU A 342 -5.17 27.27 11.60
CA LEU A 342 -4.28 27.87 10.59
C LEU A 342 -4.40 29.40 10.56
N ALA A 343 -5.61 29.93 10.76
CA ALA A 343 -5.83 31.37 10.86
C ALA A 343 -5.11 31.99 12.08
N ARG A 344 -5.19 31.33 13.25
CA ARG A 344 -4.42 31.72 14.45
C ARG A 344 -2.91 31.59 14.24
N LEU A 345 -2.46 30.51 13.61
CA LEU A 345 -1.05 30.32 13.24
C LEU A 345 -0.55 31.47 12.34
N ASN A 346 -1.34 31.87 11.35
CA ASN A 346 -1.03 33.01 10.48
C ASN A 346 -0.84 34.29 11.31
N HIS A 347 -1.74 34.53 12.28
CA HIS A 347 -1.62 35.65 13.21
C HIS A 347 -0.35 35.56 14.08
N TYR A 348 -0.02 34.40 14.64
CA TYR A 348 1.18 34.21 15.46
C TYR A 348 2.46 34.48 14.67
N LEU A 349 2.58 33.90 13.47
CA LEU A 349 3.75 34.09 12.60
C LEU A 349 3.91 35.53 12.14
N LYS A 350 2.81 36.24 11.85
CA LYS A 350 2.84 37.68 11.55
C LYS A 350 3.29 38.50 12.76
N SER A 351 2.75 38.21 13.93
CA SER A 351 2.98 38.98 15.15
C SER A 351 4.42 38.88 15.66
N CYS A 352 5.06 37.72 15.51
CA CYS A 352 6.49 37.55 15.83
C CYS A 352 7.42 37.89 14.65
N SER A 353 6.88 38.42 13.54
CA SER A 353 7.63 38.72 12.31
C SER A 353 8.46 37.52 11.80
N SER A 354 7.90 36.31 11.89
CA SER A 354 8.57 35.10 11.45
C SER A 354 8.85 35.14 9.95
N GLU A 355 10.02 34.63 9.58
CA GLU A 355 10.42 34.39 8.18
C GLU A 355 9.87 33.06 7.65
N MET A 356 9.33 32.21 8.53
CA MET A 356 8.79 30.92 8.13
C MET A 356 7.48 31.08 7.37
N THR A 357 7.34 30.31 6.30
CA THR A 357 6.08 30.17 5.55
C THR A 357 5.51 28.77 5.74
N VAL A 358 4.21 28.66 5.92
CA VAL A 358 3.52 27.36 5.97
C VAL A 358 2.60 27.28 4.78
N VAL A 359 2.65 26.19 4.01
CA VAL A 359 1.68 25.87 2.97
C VAL A 359 0.89 24.66 3.45
N ALA A 360 -0.41 24.84 3.67
CA ALA A 360 -1.32 23.84 4.20
C ALA A 360 -2.19 23.24 3.09
N PHE A 361 -2.08 21.92 2.91
CA PHE A 361 -2.88 21.15 1.96
C PHE A 361 -4.10 20.54 2.64
N LEU A 362 -5.26 20.63 1.98
CA LEU A 362 -6.49 19.96 2.40
C LEU A 362 -6.88 18.97 1.29
N ILE A 363 -6.78 17.66 1.57
CA ILE A 363 -7.05 16.60 0.59
C ILE A 363 -8.35 15.89 0.98
N PHE A 364 -9.47 16.37 0.44
CA PHE A 364 -10.79 15.83 0.71
C PHE A 364 -11.58 15.68 -0.59
N PRO A 365 -11.80 14.44 -1.10
CA PRO A 365 -12.52 14.22 -2.34
C PRO A 365 -13.92 14.86 -2.30
N ALA A 366 -14.19 15.77 -3.24
CA ALA A 366 -15.47 16.46 -3.38
C ALA A 366 -16.02 16.30 -4.80
N ARG A 367 -17.26 16.73 -5.03
CA ARG A 367 -17.82 16.77 -6.39
C ARG A 367 -17.22 17.95 -7.16
N THR A 368 -16.51 17.67 -8.23
CA THR A 368 -15.82 18.66 -9.07
C THR A 368 -16.14 18.47 -10.54
N ASN A 369 -16.12 19.55 -11.32
CA ASN A 369 -16.35 19.49 -12.76
C ASN A 369 -15.07 19.34 -13.60
N ASN A 370 -13.92 19.83 -13.11
CA ASN A 370 -12.55 19.69 -13.68
C ASN A 370 -11.56 20.55 -12.86
N PHE A 371 -10.26 20.49 -13.18
CA PHE A 371 -9.25 21.42 -12.67
C PHE A 371 -9.61 22.88 -12.97
N ASN A 372 -9.19 23.79 -12.10
CA ASN A 372 -9.26 25.22 -12.40
C ASN A 372 -8.26 25.55 -13.54
N VAL A 373 -8.59 26.56 -14.35
CA VAL A 373 -7.71 26.96 -15.46
C VAL A 373 -6.43 27.60 -14.91
N GLU A 374 -6.53 28.28 -13.78
CA GLU A 374 -5.41 29.02 -13.17
C GLU A 374 -4.30 28.11 -12.66
N SER A 375 -4.60 27.01 -11.95
CA SER A 375 -3.56 26.08 -11.47
C SER A 375 -2.89 25.34 -12.64
N LEU A 376 -3.65 24.88 -13.64
CA LEU A 376 -3.05 24.26 -14.84
C LEU A 376 -2.14 25.23 -15.59
N ARG A 377 -2.60 26.47 -15.77
CA ARG A 377 -1.82 27.52 -16.43
C ARG A 377 -0.54 27.85 -15.65
N GLY A 378 -0.63 27.94 -14.32
CA GLY A 378 0.53 28.21 -13.46
C GLY A 378 1.61 27.13 -13.61
N GLN A 379 1.23 25.86 -13.61
CA GLN A 379 2.17 24.75 -13.83
C GLN A 379 2.78 24.78 -15.24
N ALA A 380 1.96 25.02 -16.28
CA ALA A 380 2.44 25.08 -17.66
C ALA A 380 3.47 26.21 -17.86
N ILE A 381 3.21 27.40 -17.30
CA ILE A 381 4.13 28.54 -17.41
C ILE A 381 5.44 28.26 -16.65
N ALA A 382 5.36 27.74 -15.42
CA ALA A 382 6.56 27.42 -14.64
C ALA A 382 7.42 26.35 -15.34
N LYS A 383 6.78 25.35 -15.98
CA LYS A 383 7.47 24.34 -16.78
C LYS A 383 8.14 24.96 -18.01
N GLN A 384 7.43 25.78 -18.78
CA GLN A 384 7.99 26.46 -19.95
C GLN A 384 9.17 27.37 -19.57
N LEU A 385 9.05 28.10 -18.47
CA LEU A 385 10.13 28.95 -17.94
C LEU A 385 11.35 28.11 -17.59
N ARG A 386 11.17 26.97 -16.90
CA ARG A 386 12.26 26.05 -16.57
C ARG A 386 12.97 25.52 -17.82
N GLU A 387 12.21 25.09 -18.82
CA GLU A 387 12.78 24.61 -20.09
C GLU A 387 13.58 25.71 -20.81
N THR A 388 13.07 26.95 -20.79
CA THR A 388 13.76 28.12 -21.34
C THR A 388 15.07 28.40 -20.59
N VAL A 389 15.04 28.39 -19.26
CA VAL A 389 16.23 28.56 -18.41
C VAL A 389 17.25 27.47 -18.67
N ASN A 390 16.84 26.21 -18.77
CA ASN A 390 17.75 25.10 -19.09
C ASN A 390 18.40 25.26 -20.47
N HIS A 391 17.65 25.75 -21.46
CA HIS A 391 18.20 26.05 -22.78
C HIS A 391 19.26 27.17 -22.70
N VAL A 392 18.96 28.26 -21.99
CA VAL A 392 19.89 29.38 -21.77
C VAL A 392 21.12 28.92 -20.99
N GLN A 393 20.95 28.11 -19.94
CA GLN A 393 22.06 27.55 -19.16
C GLN A 393 22.98 26.70 -20.02
N ASN A 394 22.44 25.88 -20.92
CA ASN A 394 23.23 25.10 -21.87
C ASN A 394 24.02 26.00 -22.85
N GLN A 395 23.42 27.09 -23.32
CA GLN A 395 24.11 28.06 -24.18
C GLN A 395 25.22 28.81 -23.42
N ILE A 396 24.94 29.27 -22.20
CA ILE A 396 25.90 29.94 -21.34
C ILE A 396 27.05 28.98 -21.00
N GLY A 397 26.75 27.73 -20.62
CA GLY A 397 27.75 26.71 -20.33
C GLY A 397 28.70 26.45 -21.50
N LYS A 398 28.17 26.34 -22.73
CA LYS A 398 28.99 26.23 -23.95
C LYS A 398 29.88 27.46 -24.17
N ARG A 399 29.34 28.67 -24.02
CA ARG A 399 30.11 29.93 -24.17
C ARG A 399 31.22 30.06 -23.14
N ILE A 400 30.92 29.77 -21.87
CA ILE A 400 31.91 29.78 -20.78
C ILE A 400 33.01 28.77 -21.08
N PHE A 401 32.67 27.54 -21.48
CA PHE A 401 33.64 26.52 -21.83
C PHE A 401 34.57 26.97 -22.96
N GLU A 402 34.03 27.53 -24.04
CA GLU A 402 34.81 28.05 -25.17
C GLU A 402 35.70 29.25 -24.81
N ILE A 403 35.21 30.18 -23.98
CA ILE A 403 35.95 31.37 -23.54
C ILE A 403 37.10 30.96 -22.62
N CYS A 404 36.86 30.05 -21.68
CA CYS A 404 37.88 29.49 -20.79
C CYS A 404 38.95 28.72 -21.57
N LEU A 405 38.57 27.92 -22.58
CA LEU A 405 39.52 27.24 -23.48
C LEU A 405 40.43 28.21 -24.25
N ARG A 406 39.96 29.44 -24.50
CA ARG A 406 40.73 30.50 -25.15
C ARG A 406 41.58 31.33 -24.17
N GLY A 407 41.61 30.96 -22.88
CA GLY A 407 42.44 31.60 -21.86
C GLY A 407 41.90 32.94 -21.35
N SER A 408 40.61 33.22 -21.52
CA SER A 408 39.95 34.45 -21.05
C SER A 408 38.85 34.11 -20.03
N LEU A 409 38.49 35.04 -19.15
CA LEU A 409 37.37 34.90 -18.21
C LEU A 409 36.10 35.58 -18.79
N PRO A 410 34.91 34.97 -18.69
CA PRO A 410 33.67 35.58 -19.18
C PRO A 410 33.18 36.76 -18.31
N ASN A 411 32.60 37.80 -18.93
CA ASN A 411 32.02 38.99 -18.28
C ASN A 411 30.48 38.90 -18.16
N GLY A 412 29.89 39.66 -17.23
CA GLY A 412 28.51 39.47 -16.73
C GLY A 412 27.36 40.22 -17.43
N ASP A 413 27.60 41.05 -18.45
CA ASP A 413 26.59 41.99 -18.95
C ASP A 413 25.60 41.41 -20.00
N ASP A 414 25.70 40.13 -20.35
CA ASP A 414 24.90 39.50 -21.42
C ASP A 414 23.64 38.76 -20.92
N ILE A 415 23.21 38.94 -19.67
CA ILE A 415 22.30 38.01 -19.00
C ILE A 415 21.03 38.71 -18.47
N LEU A 416 19.97 38.65 -19.31
CA LEU A 416 18.52 38.75 -19.00
C LEU A 416 17.81 40.13 -19.05
N GLN A 417 16.62 40.11 -19.66
CA GLN A 417 15.60 41.16 -19.66
C GLN A 417 14.45 40.81 -18.68
N GLN A 418 13.82 41.85 -18.11
CA GLN A 418 12.66 41.75 -17.21
C GLN A 418 11.34 41.57 -17.97
N GLU A 419 10.46 40.71 -17.46
CA GLU A 419 9.05 40.63 -17.87
C GLU A 419 8.07 40.69 -16.68
N ASP A 420 6.82 40.96 -17.04
CA ASP A 420 5.77 41.63 -16.26
C ASP A 420 5.20 40.88 -15.04
N MET A 421 4.87 41.67 -14.01
CA MET A 421 4.11 41.24 -12.83
C MET A 421 2.60 41.20 -13.11
N ARG A 422 1.91 40.18 -12.58
CA ARG A 422 0.44 40.03 -12.63
C ARG A 422 -0.25 40.34 -11.30
N HIS A 423 -1.57 40.57 -11.37
CA HIS A 423 -2.39 41.16 -10.30
C HIS A 423 -3.40 40.22 -9.59
N ASN A 424 -3.56 38.95 -9.99
CA ASN A 424 -4.54 38.02 -9.38
C ASN A 424 -3.91 37.12 -8.29
N LEU A 425 -4.56 36.97 -7.15
CA LEU A 425 -4.06 36.13 -6.04
C LEU A 425 -4.00 34.62 -6.39
N PRO A 426 -3.07 33.85 -5.82
CA PRO A 426 -3.01 32.40 -6.00
C PRO A 426 -4.29 31.70 -5.52
N PRO A 427 -4.89 30.80 -6.32
CA PRO A 427 -6.18 30.20 -5.98
C PRO A 427 -6.07 29.32 -4.73
N ILE A 428 -7.10 29.37 -3.88
CA ILE A 428 -7.19 28.54 -2.67
C ILE A 428 -7.66 27.11 -2.95
N CYS A 429 -8.17 26.82 -4.15
CA CYS A 429 -8.64 25.51 -4.58
C CYS A 429 -8.13 25.19 -5.98
N THR A 430 -7.70 23.95 -6.22
CA THR A 430 -7.16 23.51 -7.52
C THR A 430 -8.24 23.09 -8.54
N HIS A 431 -9.49 22.98 -8.12
CA HIS A 431 -10.60 22.47 -8.94
C HIS A 431 -11.80 23.41 -8.93
N ASN A 432 -12.65 23.26 -9.94
CA ASN A 432 -13.98 23.86 -9.96
C ASN A 432 -14.95 22.95 -9.19
N VAL A 433 -15.21 23.28 -7.92
CA VAL A 433 -16.18 22.57 -7.07
C VAL A 433 -17.60 22.85 -7.56
N VAL A 434 -18.43 21.81 -7.69
CA VAL A 434 -19.77 21.90 -8.28
C VAL A 434 -20.67 22.87 -7.51
N ASP A 435 -20.64 22.80 -6.18
CA ASP A 435 -21.38 23.69 -5.29
C ASP A 435 -20.41 24.45 -4.37
N ASP A 436 -19.58 25.26 -4.99
CA ASP A 436 -18.59 26.12 -4.33
C ASP A 436 -19.19 26.99 -3.22
N SER A 437 -20.43 27.45 -3.38
CA SER A 437 -21.09 28.37 -2.46
C SER A 437 -21.52 27.72 -1.14
N ASN A 438 -21.83 26.43 -1.15
CA ASN A 438 -22.19 25.66 0.04
C ASN A 438 -21.08 24.73 0.53
N ASP A 439 -19.95 24.68 -0.19
CA ASP A 439 -18.80 23.86 0.22
C ASP A 439 -18.24 24.33 1.58
N GLN A 440 -18.14 23.39 2.52
CA GLN A 440 -17.83 23.69 3.91
C GLN A 440 -16.37 24.15 4.09
N VAL A 441 -15.43 23.55 3.35
CA VAL A 441 -14.01 23.92 3.38
C VAL A 441 -13.82 25.33 2.82
N LEU A 442 -14.36 25.59 1.63
CA LEU A 442 -14.23 26.91 0.97
C LEU A 442 -14.88 28.02 1.78
N ASN A 443 -16.06 27.78 2.36
CA ASN A 443 -16.71 28.74 3.24
C ASN A 443 -15.93 28.99 4.53
N ALA A 444 -15.29 27.98 5.12
CA ALA A 444 -14.44 28.16 6.28
C ALA A 444 -13.16 28.95 5.93
N LEU A 445 -12.52 28.68 4.79
CA LEU A 445 -11.37 29.45 4.31
C LEU A 445 -11.73 30.92 4.06
N ARG A 446 -12.88 31.18 3.44
CA ARG A 446 -13.42 32.54 3.22
C ARG A 446 -13.69 33.26 4.54
N ARG A 447 -14.37 32.59 5.48
CA ARG A 447 -14.67 33.12 6.81
C ARG A 447 -13.40 33.49 7.58
N CYS A 448 -12.37 32.66 7.49
CA CYS A 448 -11.07 32.89 8.13
C CYS A 448 -10.15 33.84 7.35
N GLN A 449 -10.59 34.34 6.18
CA GLN A 449 -9.85 35.24 5.31
C GLN A 449 -8.47 34.71 4.85
N LEU A 450 -8.35 33.39 4.67
CA LEU A 450 -7.13 32.76 4.16
C LEU A 450 -7.17 32.70 2.63
N PHE A 451 -6.79 33.80 1.98
CA PHE A 451 -6.86 33.98 0.52
C PHE A 451 -5.50 33.95 -0.20
N ASN A 452 -4.47 33.40 0.46
CA ASN A 452 -3.11 33.38 -0.08
C ASN A 452 -2.54 34.78 -0.40
N ASN A 453 -2.87 35.79 0.41
CA ASN A 453 -2.30 37.12 0.22
C ASN A 453 -0.79 37.09 0.41
N ARG A 454 -0.07 38.05 -0.19
CA ARG A 454 1.40 38.19 -0.04
C ARG A 454 1.83 38.26 1.43
N HIS A 455 1.08 39.02 2.23
CA HIS A 455 1.36 39.20 3.66
C HIS A 455 0.97 37.99 4.53
N ASP A 456 0.21 37.02 4.01
CA ASP A 456 -0.11 35.79 4.75
C ASP A 456 1.14 34.91 4.90
N ARG A 457 1.48 34.53 6.13
CA ARG A 457 2.54 33.57 6.43
C ARG A 457 2.09 32.12 6.32
N VAL A 458 0.77 31.90 6.36
CA VAL A 458 0.14 30.61 6.08
C VAL A 458 -0.61 30.70 4.76
N LYS A 459 -0.24 29.86 3.80
CA LYS A 459 -0.93 29.67 2.53
C LYS A 459 -1.76 28.38 2.60
N VAL A 460 -2.86 28.32 1.87
CA VAL A 460 -3.81 27.20 1.85
C VAL A 460 -4.06 26.72 0.43
N ILE A 461 -4.16 25.41 0.27
CA ILE A 461 -4.45 24.75 -1.00
C ILE A 461 -5.43 23.61 -0.73
N PHE A 462 -6.67 23.81 -1.16
CA PHE A 462 -7.70 22.77 -1.17
C PHE A 462 -7.59 21.95 -2.46
N HIS A 463 -7.33 20.65 -2.31
CA HIS A 463 -7.28 19.69 -3.39
C HIS A 463 -8.43 18.68 -3.23
N PRO A 464 -9.59 18.93 -3.87
CA PRO A 464 -10.79 18.10 -3.69
C PRO A 464 -10.80 16.77 -4.49
N GLU A 465 -9.65 16.11 -4.63
CA GLU A 465 -9.51 14.84 -5.36
C GLU A 465 -8.50 13.93 -4.64
N PHE A 466 -8.55 12.62 -4.91
CA PHE A 466 -7.48 11.73 -4.48
C PHE A 466 -6.19 12.03 -5.27
N LEU A 467 -5.06 11.93 -4.57
CA LEU A 467 -3.75 12.07 -5.18
C LEU A 467 -3.41 10.84 -6.02
N ASN A 468 -2.88 11.08 -7.22
CA ASN A 468 -2.44 10.06 -8.15
C ASN A 468 -1.26 10.61 -8.97
N SER A 469 -0.29 9.77 -9.30
CA SER A 469 0.88 10.09 -10.12
C SER A 469 0.54 10.58 -11.53
N THR A 470 -0.65 10.25 -12.04
CA THR A 470 -1.15 10.76 -13.33
C THR A 470 -1.74 12.17 -13.26
N ASN A 471 -1.91 12.73 -12.05
CA ASN A 471 -2.47 14.06 -11.87
C ASN A 471 -1.50 15.13 -12.43
N PRO A 472 -1.96 16.01 -13.35
CA PRO A 472 -1.09 16.99 -14.03
C PRO A 472 -0.57 18.09 -13.10
N LEU A 473 -1.10 18.24 -11.89
CA LEU A 473 -0.66 19.24 -10.92
C LEU A 473 0.48 18.74 -10.05
N PHE A 474 0.28 17.61 -9.37
CA PHE A 474 1.22 17.10 -8.37
C PHE A 474 2.19 16.06 -8.93
N GLY A 475 1.74 15.22 -9.87
CA GLY A 475 2.52 14.08 -10.37
C GLY A 475 2.98 13.13 -9.26
N LEU A 476 2.20 13.02 -8.17
CA LEU A 476 2.55 12.28 -6.96
C LEU A 476 1.41 11.37 -6.52
N ASP A 477 1.77 10.13 -6.16
CA ASP A 477 0.88 9.28 -5.39
C ASP A 477 0.81 9.76 -3.93
N TYR A 478 -0.24 9.32 -3.21
CA TYR A 478 -0.49 9.74 -1.84
C TYR A 478 0.70 9.51 -0.91
N GLU A 479 1.36 8.35 -0.96
CA GLU A 479 2.50 8.08 -0.07
C GLU A 479 3.69 9.03 -0.33
N ASP A 480 3.98 9.33 -1.59
CA ASP A 480 5.06 10.23 -1.95
C ASP A 480 4.77 11.65 -1.51
N PHE A 481 3.52 12.09 -1.66
CA PHE A 481 3.06 13.37 -1.14
C PHE A 481 3.26 13.46 0.38
N VAL A 482 2.85 12.44 1.13
CA VAL A 482 3.03 12.41 2.59
C VAL A 482 4.51 12.49 2.95
N ARG A 483 5.37 11.70 2.28
CA ARG A 483 6.84 11.74 2.49
C ARG A 483 7.42 13.12 2.23
N GLY A 484 6.92 13.86 1.23
CA GLY A 484 7.37 15.23 0.94
C GLY A 484 6.90 16.28 1.96
N CYS A 485 5.86 15.98 2.73
CA CYS A 485 5.34 16.89 3.74
C CYS A 485 6.21 16.93 5.01
N HIS A 486 5.93 17.91 5.88
CA HIS A 486 6.66 18.08 7.14
C HIS A 486 5.83 17.66 8.37
N LEU A 487 4.51 17.83 8.31
CA LEU A 487 3.59 17.53 9.41
C LEU A 487 2.20 17.15 8.88
N GLY A 488 1.69 16.00 9.29
CA GLY A 488 0.27 15.65 9.13
C GLY A 488 -0.56 16.22 10.27
N VAL A 489 -1.74 16.78 9.99
CA VAL A 489 -2.59 17.43 10.99
C VAL A 489 -4.00 16.86 10.88
N PHE A 490 -4.37 15.98 11.81
CA PHE A 490 -5.62 15.22 11.81
C PHE A 490 -6.37 15.43 13.12
N PRO A 491 -6.94 16.63 13.33
CA PRO A 491 -7.58 16.98 14.59
C PRO A 491 -8.99 16.39 14.68
N SER A 492 -9.15 15.08 14.45
CA SER A 492 -10.44 14.42 14.33
C SER A 492 -11.29 14.52 15.60
N TYR A 493 -12.59 14.71 15.42
CA TYR A 493 -13.60 14.61 16.48
C TYR A 493 -14.14 13.17 16.60
N TYR A 494 -14.43 12.51 15.48
CA TYR A 494 -14.88 11.12 15.45
C TYR A 494 -13.98 10.31 14.52
N GLU A 495 -13.09 9.52 15.10
CA GLU A 495 -12.15 8.69 14.36
C GLU A 495 -11.88 7.38 15.11
N PRO A 496 -12.61 6.31 14.79
CA PRO A 496 -12.56 5.06 15.56
C PRO A 496 -11.16 4.44 15.65
N TRP A 497 -10.34 4.62 14.61
CA TRP A 497 -8.91 4.29 14.63
C TRP A 497 -8.07 5.51 14.25
N GLY A 498 -7.77 5.71 12.97
CA GLY A 498 -6.87 6.77 12.50
C GLY A 498 -5.71 6.19 11.70
N TYR A 499 -6.02 5.67 10.52
CA TYR A 499 -5.01 5.12 9.60
C TYR A 499 -4.05 6.20 9.09
N THR A 500 -4.57 7.38 8.75
CA THR A 500 -3.80 8.49 8.21
C THR A 500 -2.63 8.94 9.10
N PRO A 501 -2.81 9.20 10.42
CA PRO A 501 -1.67 9.47 11.30
C PRO A 501 -0.76 8.24 11.55
N ALA A 502 -1.30 7.02 11.52
CA ALA A 502 -0.49 5.80 11.62
C ALA A 502 0.44 5.63 10.41
N GLU A 503 -0.07 5.84 9.20
CA GLU A 503 0.69 5.85 7.94
C GLU A 503 1.77 6.94 7.95
N CYS A 504 1.45 8.16 8.43
CA CYS A 504 2.44 9.22 8.62
C CYS A 504 3.60 8.75 9.50
N THR A 505 3.27 8.09 10.62
CA THR A 505 4.26 7.57 11.56
C THR A 505 5.16 6.52 10.91
N VAL A 506 4.58 5.60 10.13
CA VAL A 506 5.31 4.58 9.36
C VAL A 506 6.24 5.23 8.32
N MET A 507 5.84 6.36 7.72
CA MET A 507 6.67 7.12 6.78
C MET A 507 7.66 8.08 7.45
N GLY A 508 7.73 8.11 8.79
CA GLY A 508 8.62 8.98 9.54
C GLY A 508 8.20 10.46 9.54
N ILE A 509 6.92 10.75 9.26
CA ILE A 509 6.35 12.09 9.23
C ILE A 509 5.60 12.35 10.54
N PRO A 510 6.02 13.36 11.34
CA PRO A 510 5.30 13.78 12.53
C PRO A 510 3.83 14.04 12.24
N SER A 511 2.97 13.79 13.22
CA SER A 511 1.53 14.01 13.08
C SER A 511 0.89 14.61 14.33
N ILE A 512 -0.12 15.45 14.12
CA ILE A 512 -1.04 15.90 15.16
C ILE A 512 -2.33 15.07 15.06
N THR A 513 -2.77 14.52 16.18
CA THR A 513 -4.01 13.76 16.35
C THR A 513 -4.75 14.25 17.61
N THR A 514 -5.80 13.55 18.05
CA THR A 514 -6.62 13.93 19.21
C THR A 514 -6.79 12.75 20.16
N ASN A 515 -7.15 13.04 21.40
CA ASN A 515 -7.58 12.02 22.37
C ASN A 515 -9.02 11.50 22.13
N LEU A 516 -9.63 11.83 20.99
CA LEU A 516 -10.86 11.23 20.47
C LEU A 516 -10.61 10.36 19.22
N SER A 517 -9.36 10.25 18.78
CA SER A 517 -8.92 9.32 17.75
C SER A 517 -8.38 8.05 18.40
N GLY A 518 -8.78 6.88 17.88
CA GLY A 518 -8.26 5.61 18.37
C GLY A 518 -6.73 5.49 18.33
N PHE A 519 -6.09 6.04 17.30
CA PHE A 519 -4.64 6.14 17.17
C PHE A 519 -4.06 7.06 18.26
N GLY A 520 -4.68 8.22 18.49
CA GLY A 520 -4.25 9.14 19.55
C GLY A 520 -4.32 8.51 20.93
N CYS A 521 -5.43 7.86 21.27
CA CYS A 521 -5.58 7.10 22.51
C CYS A 521 -4.51 6.00 22.63
N PHE A 522 -4.30 5.22 21.56
CA PHE A 522 -3.29 4.16 21.54
C PHE A 522 -1.87 4.71 21.81
N MET A 523 -1.47 5.80 21.15
CA MET A 523 -0.14 6.38 21.33
C MET A 523 0.04 7.00 22.72
N GLN A 524 -1.00 7.65 23.25
CA GLN A 524 -0.99 8.20 24.61
C GLN A 524 -0.78 7.12 25.68
N ASP A 525 -1.37 5.95 25.47
CA ASP A 525 -1.32 4.83 26.40
C ASP A 525 0.01 4.07 26.39
N HIS A 526 0.67 4.01 25.23
CA HIS A 526 1.85 3.19 25.00
C HIS A 526 3.17 3.97 25.03
N ILE A 527 3.12 5.29 24.95
CA ILE A 527 4.31 6.16 24.88
C ILE A 527 4.22 7.22 25.98
N GLN A 528 5.23 7.26 26.85
CA GLN A 528 5.27 8.18 27.99
C GLN A 528 5.32 9.66 27.57
N ASP A 529 6.07 10.00 26.52
CA ASP A 529 6.15 11.35 25.95
C ASP A 529 6.01 11.32 24.42
N PRO A 530 4.77 11.23 23.90
CA PRO A 530 4.52 11.16 22.46
C PRO A 530 5.06 12.38 21.69
N LYS A 531 5.06 13.58 22.31
CA LYS A 531 5.50 14.83 21.69
C LYS A 531 6.98 14.78 21.29
N SER A 532 7.84 14.19 22.13
CA SER A 532 9.27 14.04 21.83
C SER A 532 9.58 13.11 20.64
N TYR A 533 8.62 12.26 20.26
CA TYR A 533 8.66 11.38 19.09
C TYR A 533 7.87 11.93 17.89
N GLY A 534 7.39 13.19 17.96
CA GLY A 534 6.67 13.82 16.86
C GLY A 534 5.20 13.43 16.76
N ILE A 535 4.62 12.90 17.83
CA ILE A 535 3.18 12.60 17.93
C ILE A 535 2.57 13.62 18.88
N TYR A 536 1.80 14.55 18.32
CA TYR A 536 1.15 15.61 19.09
C TYR A 536 -0.31 15.25 19.29
N ILE A 537 -0.79 15.25 20.53
CA ILE A 537 -2.16 14.85 20.85
C ILE A 537 -2.88 16.07 21.42
N VAL A 538 -3.86 16.59 20.68
CA VAL A 538 -4.70 17.70 21.11
C VAL A 538 -5.81 17.16 22.00
N ASP A 539 -6.09 17.84 23.11
CA ASP A 539 -7.20 17.48 23.98
C ASP A 539 -8.49 18.07 23.42
N ARG A 540 -9.34 17.21 22.85
CA ARG A 540 -10.70 17.53 22.38
C ARG A 540 -11.79 16.93 23.25
N HIS A 541 -11.42 16.13 24.25
CA HIS A 541 -12.38 15.48 25.15
C HIS A 541 -12.66 16.34 26.39
N HIS A 542 -11.62 16.85 27.05
CA HIS A 542 -11.75 17.56 28.34
C HIS A 542 -11.65 19.08 28.23
N LYS A 543 -11.57 19.62 27.01
CA LYS A 543 -11.46 21.05 26.73
C LYS A 543 -12.59 21.54 25.82
N GLY A 544 -12.95 22.81 25.97
CA GLY A 544 -13.82 23.49 25.02
C GLY A 544 -13.14 23.64 23.66
N SER A 545 -13.95 23.77 22.59
CA SER A 545 -13.46 23.87 21.21
C SER A 545 -12.41 24.97 21.00
N GLU A 546 -12.60 26.15 21.60
CA GLU A 546 -11.65 27.26 21.51
C GLU A 546 -10.28 26.93 22.11
N ASP A 547 -10.24 26.25 23.27
CA ASP A 547 -8.98 25.89 23.91
C ASP A 547 -8.27 24.77 23.13
N SER A 548 -9.01 23.82 22.59
CA SER A 548 -8.44 22.82 21.67
C SER A 548 -7.87 23.48 20.41
N ILE A 549 -8.56 24.48 19.83
CA ILE A 549 -8.10 25.23 18.65
C ILE A 549 -6.80 25.99 18.99
N ARG A 550 -6.74 26.63 20.16
CA ARG A 550 -5.54 27.34 20.63
C ARG A 550 -4.37 26.38 20.82
N GLU A 551 -4.62 25.20 21.40
CA GLU A 551 -3.62 24.14 21.56
C GLU A 551 -3.10 23.62 20.22
N LEU A 552 -4.00 23.35 19.26
CA LEU A 552 -3.61 22.93 17.92
C LEU A 552 -2.77 24.00 17.20
N ALA A 553 -3.18 25.26 17.27
CA ALA A 553 -2.40 26.38 16.74
C ALA A 553 -1.03 26.50 17.41
N GLN A 554 -0.96 26.27 18.73
CA GLN A 554 0.30 26.31 19.48
C GLN A 554 1.25 25.19 19.05
N TYR A 555 0.76 23.94 18.87
CA TYR A 555 1.61 22.85 18.38
C TYR A 555 2.16 23.12 16.97
N MET A 556 1.33 23.66 16.08
CA MET A 556 1.79 24.07 14.75
C MET A 556 2.82 25.20 14.81
N PHE A 557 2.64 26.16 15.72
CA PHE A 557 3.58 27.25 15.93
C PHE A 557 4.92 26.75 16.49
N ASP A 558 4.90 25.95 17.56
CA ASP A 558 6.08 25.30 18.14
C ASP A 558 6.86 24.53 17.08
N PHE A 559 6.17 23.76 16.24
CA PHE A 559 6.78 23.00 15.15
C PHE A 559 7.44 23.93 14.11
N SER A 560 6.81 25.06 13.79
CA SER A 560 7.35 26.05 12.86
C SER A 560 8.65 26.69 13.35
N CYS A 561 8.86 26.75 14.66
CA CYS A 561 10.08 27.28 15.29
C CYS A 561 11.26 26.29 15.27
N LEU A 562 11.05 25.02 14.89
CA LEU A 562 12.13 24.03 14.84
C LEU A 562 13.14 24.38 13.72
N SER A 563 14.42 24.12 13.96
CA SER A 563 15.45 24.14 12.92
C SER A 563 15.35 22.92 12.00
N ARG A 564 15.99 22.99 10.81
CA ARG A 564 16.10 21.86 9.88
C ARG A 564 16.68 20.62 10.57
N ARG A 565 17.72 20.79 11.41
CA ARG A 565 18.34 19.70 12.18
C ARG A 565 17.37 19.09 13.19
N GLN A 566 16.63 19.91 13.94
CA GLN A 566 15.63 19.40 14.89
C GLN A 566 14.51 18.63 14.19
N ARG A 567 14.05 19.09 13.02
CA ARG A 567 13.04 18.37 12.22
C ARG A 567 13.53 17.00 11.74
N ILE A 568 14.79 16.91 11.28
CA ILE A 568 15.40 15.62 10.90
C ILE A 568 15.44 14.68 12.11
N ILE A 569 15.89 15.17 13.27
CA ILE A 569 15.93 14.37 14.51
C ILE A 569 14.53 13.89 14.91
N GLN A 570 13.51 14.76 14.81
CA GLN A 570 12.14 14.40 15.13
C GLN A 570 11.60 13.33 14.19
N ARG A 571 11.80 13.47 12.86
CA ARG A 571 11.42 12.45 11.88
C ARG A 571 12.05 11.09 12.16
N ASN A 572 13.35 11.06 12.47
CA ASN A 572 14.04 9.83 12.85
C ASN A 572 13.44 9.18 14.11
N ARG A 573 12.93 9.97 15.06
CA ARG A 573 12.24 9.42 16.24
C ARG A 573 10.85 8.91 15.88
N THR A 574 10.11 9.63 15.04
CA THR A 574 8.79 9.22 14.56
C THR A 574 8.86 7.90 13.81
N GLU A 575 9.81 7.74 12.90
CA GLU A 575 9.98 6.50 12.11
C GLU A 575 10.24 5.29 13.00
N ARG A 576 10.98 5.45 14.11
CA ARG A 576 11.25 4.35 15.07
C ARG A 576 9.99 3.82 15.75
N LEU A 577 8.91 4.60 15.79
CA LEU A 577 7.61 4.14 16.30
C LEU A 577 6.85 3.28 15.29
N SER A 578 7.28 3.21 14.02
CA SER A 578 6.64 2.36 13.00
C SER A 578 6.54 0.91 13.43
N GLU A 579 7.56 0.39 14.13
CA GLU A 579 7.57 -0.99 14.63
C GLU A 579 6.40 -1.25 15.57
N LEU A 580 6.03 -0.30 16.42
CA LEU A 580 4.91 -0.43 17.37
C LEU A 580 3.58 -0.68 16.64
N LEU A 581 3.43 -0.14 15.44
CA LEU A 581 2.22 -0.20 14.62
C LEU A 581 2.19 -1.41 13.67
N ASP A 582 3.25 -2.22 13.63
CA ASP A 582 3.32 -3.39 12.75
C ASP A 582 2.39 -4.52 13.25
N TRP A 583 1.71 -5.20 12.33
CA TRP A 583 0.87 -6.35 12.67
C TRP A 583 1.60 -7.49 13.40
N LYS A 584 2.92 -7.62 13.23
CA LYS A 584 3.73 -8.57 14.04
C LYS A 584 3.58 -8.30 15.53
N ASN A 585 3.42 -7.02 15.90
CA ASN A 585 3.25 -6.60 17.27
C ASN A 585 1.77 -6.56 17.67
N LEU A 586 0.93 -5.91 16.86
CA LEU A 586 -0.49 -5.71 17.20
C LEU A 586 -1.36 -6.96 17.01
N GLY A 587 -0.90 -7.95 16.24
CA GLY A 587 -1.58 -9.24 16.07
C GLY A 587 -1.75 -10.03 17.39
N ILE A 588 -0.99 -9.71 18.43
CA ILE A 588 -1.12 -10.32 19.75
C ILE A 588 -2.50 -10.11 20.38
N TYR A 589 -3.14 -8.96 20.13
CA TYR A 589 -4.46 -8.66 20.67
C TYR A 589 -5.55 -9.55 20.05
N TYR A 590 -5.41 -9.89 18.76
CA TYR A 590 -6.27 -10.87 18.10
C TYR A 590 -6.08 -12.26 18.71
N ARG A 591 -4.84 -12.68 18.97
CA ARG A 591 -4.56 -13.96 19.65
C ARG A 591 -5.20 -14.02 21.03
N LYS A 592 -5.05 -12.95 21.81
CA LYS A 592 -5.67 -12.81 23.14
C LYS A 592 -7.19 -12.97 23.07
N ALA A 593 -7.84 -12.29 22.12
CA ALA A 593 -9.29 -12.39 21.93
C ALA A 593 -9.73 -13.81 21.54
N ARG A 594 -8.98 -14.48 20.66
CA ARG A 594 -9.23 -15.86 20.22
C ARG A 594 -9.06 -16.87 21.36
N ASN A 595 -7.98 -16.76 22.12
CA ASN A 595 -7.73 -17.63 23.27
C ASN A 595 -8.81 -17.42 24.36
N LEU A 596 -9.23 -16.18 24.60
CA LEU A 596 -10.32 -15.89 25.53
C LEU A 596 -11.64 -16.54 25.08
N ALA A 597 -11.92 -16.52 23.77
CA ALA A 597 -13.13 -17.16 23.24
C ALA A 597 -13.09 -18.68 23.42
N ILE A 598 -11.94 -19.32 23.16
CA ILE A 598 -11.74 -20.75 23.42
C ILE A 598 -11.87 -21.05 24.91
N ALA A 599 -11.31 -20.22 25.80
CA ALA A 599 -11.39 -20.45 27.25
C ALA A 599 -12.84 -20.43 27.76
N GLN A 600 -13.71 -19.62 27.15
CA GLN A 600 -15.13 -19.55 27.53
C GLN A 600 -15.95 -20.73 27.02
N THR A 601 -15.64 -21.27 25.84
CA THR A 601 -16.39 -22.36 25.20
C THR A 601 -15.84 -23.76 25.51
N HIS A 602 -14.54 -23.84 25.81
CA HIS A 602 -13.78 -25.07 26.05
C HIS A 602 -12.89 -24.92 27.30
N PRO A 603 -13.46 -24.68 28.50
CA PRO A 603 -12.69 -24.51 29.74
C PRO A 603 -11.82 -25.73 30.09
N GLU A 604 -12.20 -26.92 29.63
CA GLU A 604 -11.43 -28.16 29.77
C GLU A 604 -10.04 -28.09 29.11
N LEU A 605 -9.90 -27.32 28.03
CA LEU A 605 -8.62 -27.14 27.34
C LEU A 605 -7.67 -26.17 28.07
N MET A 606 -8.19 -25.43 29.06
CA MET A 606 -7.43 -24.45 29.84
C MET A 606 -7.02 -24.97 31.23
N ASN A 607 -7.65 -26.05 31.71
CA ASN A 607 -7.44 -26.62 33.05
C ASN A 607 -6.32 -27.65 33.15
N ASP A 608 -5.54 -27.87 32.10
CA ASP A 608 -4.41 -28.80 32.15
C ASP A 608 -3.15 -28.09 32.65
N ASP A 609 -3.06 -27.94 33.98
CA ASP A 609 -1.83 -27.61 34.73
C ASP A 609 -0.72 -28.70 34.59
N ASN A 610 -0.78 -29.57 33.56
CA ASN A 610 0.19 -30.62 33.26
C ASN A 610 1.20 -30.27 32.16
N VAL A 611 1.36 -28.99 31.81
CA VAL A 611 2.36 -28.55 30.81
C VAL A 611 3.80 -28.63 31.35
N SER A 612 4.04 -29.02 32.60
CA SER A 612 5.41 -29.04 33.17
C SER A 612 6.19 -30.35 33.05
N GLU A 613 5.65 -31.49 32.58
CA GLU A 613 6.44 -32.76 32.65
C GLU A 613 6.42 -33.70 31.43
N GLN A 614 5.60 -33.47 30.39
CA GLN A 614 5.57 -34.39 29.23
C GLN A 614 6.41 -33.96 28.01
N GLU A 615 6.79 -32.69 27.89
CA GLU A 615 7.62 -32.22 26.76
C GLU A 615 9.13 -32.46 26.94
N THR A 616 9.61 -32.68 28.18
CA THR A 616 11.01 -32.98 28.48
C THR A 616 11.40 -34.45 28.26
N SER A 617 10.43 -35.36 28.13
CA SER A 617 10.69 -36.80 27.98
C SER A 617 11.03 -37.22 26.54
N LYS A 618 10.54 -36.51 25.51
CA LYS A 618 10.77 -36.89 24.09
C LYS A 618 12.04 -36.29 23.47
N PHE A 619 12.71 -35.37 24.15
CA PHE A 619 13.96 -34.74 23.65
C PHE A 619 15.26 -35.45 24.08
N ASN A 620 15.20 -36.44 24.98
CA ASN A 620 16.40 -37.11 25.50
C ASN A 620 16.77 -38.44 24.80
N THR A 621 16.05 -38.85 23.74
CA THR A 621 16.31 -40.12 23.05
C THR A 621 16.96 -39.98 21.67
N MET A 622 17.36 -38.78 21.24
CA MET A 622 18.03 -38.55 19.95
C MET A 622 19.40 -37.86 20.02
N SER A 623 20.11 -38.00 21.15
CA SER A 623 21.45 -37.44 21.33
C SER A 623 22.44 -38.48 21.88
N ASN A 624 22.51 -39.65 21.25
CA ASN A 624 23.64 -40.56 21.45
C ASN A 624 23.94 -41.37 20.19
N GLN A 625 24.65 -40.77 19.24
CA GLN A 625 25.62 -41.47 18.39
C GLN A 625 26.66 -40.46 17.88
N GLN A 626 27.84 -40.52 18.49
CA GLN A 626 29.02 -39.75 18.11
C GLN A 626 29.89 -40.51 17.09
N ARG A 627 30.46 -39.73 16.17
CA ARG A 627 31.83 -39.77 15.60
C ARG A 627 32.21 -40.85 14.56
N GLY A 628 32.69 -40.34 13.42
CA GLY A 628 33.65 -41.00 12.53
C GLY A 628 34.14 -40.06 11.41
N TYR A 629 35.37 -39.54 11.52
CA TYR A 629 36.10 -38.82 10.47
C TYR A 629 36.72 -39.80 9.46
N GLY A 630 36.84 -39.43 8.18
CA GLY A 630 37.73 -40.14 7.24
C GLY A 630 37.59 -39.85 5.73
N THR A 631 38.45 -38.94 5.24
CA THR A 631 39.26 -38.99 3.98
C THR A 631 38.64 -39.05 2.56
N VAL A 632 39.16 -38.11 1.76
CA VAL A 632 39.17 -37.85 0.31
C VAL A 632 39.54 -39.04 -0.59
N ARG A 633 38.91 -39.16 -1.78
CA ARG A 633 39.56 -39.62 -3.03
C ARG A 633 38.77 -39.30 -4.32
N GLU A 634 39.52 -38.87 -5.34
CA GLU A 634 39.16 -38.52 -6.73
C GLU A 634 38.77 -39.73 -7.61
N TYR A 635 38.00 -39.51 -8.70
CA TYR A 635 37.97 -40.26 -9.97
C TYR A 635 37.34 -39.35 -11.05
N ARG A 636 38.00 -38.91 -12.15
CA ARG A 636 38.53 -39.54 -13.39
C ARG A 636 37.48 -39.95 -14.45
N ASP A 637 37.82 -39.56 -15.68
CA ASP A 637 37.07 -39.49 -16.94
C ASP A 637 36.84 -40.83 -17.70
N ASP A 638 35.76 -40.80 -18.52
CA ASP A 638 35.55 -41.35 -19.89
C ASP A 638 35.19 -42.85 -20.12
N PRO A 639 34.82 -43.30 -21.36
CA PRO A 639 33.44 -43.47 -21.86
C PRO A 639 33.18 -44.89 -22.47
N SER A 640 31.93 -45.20 -22.92
CA SER A 640 31.66 -46.03 -24.14
C SER A 640 30.17 -46.39 -24.39
N ALA A 641 29.65 -45.90 -25.54
CA ALA A 641 28.91 -46.60 -26.63
C ALA A 641 27.55 -47.34 -26.37
N PRO A 642 26.77 -47.71 -27.42
CA PRO A 642 26.55 -47.13 -28.75
C PRO A 642 25.05 -47.02 -29.19
N SER A 643 24.87 -46.39 -30.36
CA SER A 643 23.66 -46.25 -31.17
C SER A 643 23.19 -47.53 -31.91
N THR A 644 21.88 -47.66 -32.15
CA THR A 644 21.31 -48.43 -33.28
C THR A 644 20.09 -47.73 -33.90
N THR A 645 20.25 -47.34 -35.16
CA THR A 645 19.23 -46.95 -36.14
C THR A 645 18.78 -48.18 -36.93
N PHE A 646 17.49 -48.27 -37.31
CA PHE A 646 17.07 -48.95 -38.55
C PHE A 646 15.89 -48.23 -39.23
N ARG A 647 16.01 -48.17 -40.56
CA ARG A 647 15.23 -47.48 -41.60
C ARG A 647 13.93 -48.22 -41.97
N ASP A 648 12.94 -47.53 -42.58
CA ASP A 648 12.59 -47.65 -44.02
C ASP A 648 11.53 -46.61 -44.49
N PRO A 649 11.25 -46.42 -45.81
CA PRO A 649 11.29 -45.10 -46.45
C PRO A 649 10.06 -44.84 -47.37
N SER A 650 10.20 -43.84 -48.27
CA SER A 650 9.35 -43.44 -49.42
C SER A 650 8.23 -42.44 -49.12
N ASN A 651 8.47 -41.13 -49.31
CA ASN A 651 8.34 -40.32 -50.54
C ASN A 651 6.88 -40.23 -51.05
N GLY A 652 6.29 -39.06 -51.28
CA GLY A 652 6.77 -37.70 -51.22
C GLY A 652 5.77 -36.76 -51.88
N TYR A 653 5.57 -35.59 -51.31
CA TYR A 653 5.21 -34.37 -52.04
C TYR A 653 5.92 -33.21 -51.32
N GLN A 654 6.75 -32.52 -52.09
CA GLN A 654 7.48 -31.33 -51.65
C GLN A 654 6.49 -30.22 -51.32
N ASP A 655 6.58 -29.67 -50.10
CA ASP A 655 6.07 -28.33 -49.77
C ASP A 655 7.25 -27.47 -49.29
N ALA A 656 8.06 -27.03 -50.27
CA ALA A 656 9.13 -26.08 -50.06
C ALA A 656 8.52 -24.68 -49.88
N GLY A 657 8.06 -24.38 -48.66
CA GLY A 657 7.50 -23.06 -48.34
C GLY A 657 7.26 -22.76 -46.86
N ARG A 658 7.24 -23.76 -45.96
CA ARG A 658 6.81 -23.59 -44.56
C ARG A 658 7.90 -23.66 -43.47
N SER A 659 9.15 -23.99 -43.78
CA SER A 659 10.19 -24.27 -42.76
C SER A 659 11.03 -23.06 -42.30
N SER A 660 11.00 -21.91 -42.96
CA SER A 660 11.90 -20.79 -42.60
C SER A 660 11.44 -19.95 -41.40
N ALA A 661 10.15 -19.93 -41.08
CA ALA A 661 9.59 -19.01 -40.07
C ALA A 661 9.52 -19.64 -38.67
N THR A 662 9.27 -20.94 -38.58
CA THR A 662 9.26 -21.70 -37.31
C THR A 662 10.64 -21.75 -36.68
N ASP A 663 11.67 -22.02 -37.47
CA ASP A 663 13.06 -22.11 -37.02
C ASP A 663 13.57 -20.75 -36.53
N LEU A 664 13.13 -19.67 -37.19
CA LEU A 664 13.44 -18.30 -36.79
C LEU A 664 12.77 -17.91 -35.46
N CYS A 665 11.52 -18.34 -35.23
CA CYS A 665 10.81 -18.10 -33.98
C CYS A 665 11.44 -18.85 -32.81
N GLU A 666 11.91 -20.07 -33.04
CA GLU A 666 12.56 -20.90 -32.01
C GLU A 666 13.93 -20.34 -31.61
N GLN A 667 14.70 -19.81 -32.58
CA GLN A 667 15.93 -19.06 -32.32
C GLN A 667 15.69 -17.78 -31.51
N ILE A 668 14.67 -16.98 -31.85
CA ILE A 668 14.33 -15.76 -31.10
C ILE A 668 13.93 -16.12 -29.66
N ARG A 669 13.15 -17.18 -29.46
CA ARG A 669 12.73 -17.62 -28.12
C ARG A 669 13.91 -18.10 -27.28
N SER A 670 14.83 -18.86 -27.87
CA SER A 670 16.05 -19.32 -27.21
C SER A 670 16.93 -18.14 -26.77
N ASN A 671 17.09 -17.14 -27.65
CA ASN A 671 17.89 -15.97 -27.34
C ASN A 671 17.28 -15.12 -26.21
N ILE A 672 15.96 -14.92 -26.21
CA ILE A 672 15.26 -14.20 -25.12
C ILE A 672 15.46 -14.92 -23.78
N PHE A 673 15.41 -16.25 -23.77
CA PHE A 673 15.64 -17.04 -22.57
C PHE A 673 17.09 -16.89 -22.07
N GLN A 674 18.07 -16.88 -22.97
CA GLN A 674 19.48 -16.65 -22.60
C GLN A 674 19.70 -15.23 -22.06
N ILE A 675 19.04 -14.22 -22.62
CA ILE A 675 19.11 -12.83 -22.15
C ILE A 675 18.55 -12.72 -20.73
N ASN A 676 17.39 -13.32 -20.46
CA ASN A 676 16.79 -13.30 -19.12
C ASN A 676 17.65 -14.04 -18.07
N ASN A 677 18.28 -15.15 -18.43
CA ASN A 677 19.21 -15.83 -17.53
C ASN A 677 20.50 -15.03 -17.29
N GLY A 678 21.02 -14.36 -18.32
CA GLY A 678 22.15 -13.43 -18.20
C GLY A 678 21.84 -12.28 -17.24
N ALA A 679 20.70 -11.60 -17.45
CA ALA A 679 20.23 -10.50 -16.60
C ALA A 679 20.04 -10.93 -15.13
N ASN A 680 19.40 -12.07 -14.88
CA ASN A 680 19.21 -12.60 -13.52
C ASN A 680 20.54 -12.99 -12.84
N THR A 681 21.52 -13.45 -13.62
CA THR A 681 22.85 -13.80 -13.09
C THR A 681 23.63 -12.54 -12.73
N ILE A 682 23.53 -11.49 -13.55
CA ILE A 682 24.12 -10.17 -13.30
C ILE A 682 23.45 -9.53 -12.06
N GLU A 683 22.13 -9.59 -11.92
CA GLU A 683 21.40 -9.04 -10.77
C GLU A 683 21.83 -9.70 -9.44
N ARG A 684 21.98 -11.03 -9.42
CA ARG A 684 22.45 -11.76 -8.22
C ARG A 684 23.91 -11.44 -7.89
N ALA A 685 24.76 -11.29 -8.90
CA ALA A 685 26.15 -10.95 -8.70
C ALA A 685 26.31 -9.50 -8.22
N LEU A 686 25.51 -8.55 -8.74
CA LEU A 686 25.48 -7.15 -8.30
C LEU A 686 25.10 -7.00 -6.83
N LYS A 687 24.20 -7.84 -6.31
CA LYS A 687 23.86 -7.88 -4.87
C LYS A 687 25.02 -8.32 -3.97
N SER A 688 26.06 -8.92 -4.55
CA SER A 688 27.26 -9.38 -3.84
C SER A 688 28.46 -8.44 -4.03
N ILE A 689 28.45 -7.60 -5.07
CA ILE A 689 29.46 -6.56 -5.33
C ILE A 689 29.25 -5.40 -4.35
N GLY A 690 30.31 -4.98 -3.64
CA GLY A 690 30.22 -4.01 -2.54
C GLY A 690 30.00 -4.62 -1.14
N THR A 691 29.96 -5.95 -1.02
CA THR A 691 29.98 -6.67 0.28
C THR A 691 31.32 -7.38 0.49
N ASP A 692 31.57 -7.97 1.67
CA ASP A 692 32.81 -8.70 1.99
C ASP A 692 33.11 -9.91 1.07
N ARG A 693 32.17 -10.29 0.18
CA ARG A 693 32.31 -11.36 -0.81
C ARG A 693 32.73 -10.90 -2.20
N ASP A 694 33.02 -9.61 -2.35
CA ASP A 694 33.41 -8.99 -3.61
C ASP A 694 34.85 -9.38 -3.98
N CYS A 695 35.05 -9.96 -5.17
CA CYS A 695 36.37 -10.34 -5.66
C CYS A 695 36.52 -10.10 -7.18
N PRO A 696 37.75 -9.91 -7.69
CA PRO A 696 37.99 -9.63 -9.11
C PRO A 696 37.37 -10.67 -10.05
N ALA A 697 37.46 -11.96 -9.70
CA ALA A 697 36.88 -13.04 -10.49
C ALA A 697 35.34 -12.98 -10.61
N LEU A 698 34.65 -12.46 -9.58
CA LEU A 698 33.20 -12.26 -9.64
C LEU A 698 32.85 -11.11 -10.59
N ARG A 699 33.64 -10.03 -10.56
CA ARG A 699 33.46 -8.86 -11.43
C ARG A 699 33.77 -9.16 -12.89
N ASP A 700 34.83 -9.91 -13.17
CA ASP A 700 35.18 -10.38 -14.52
C ASP A 700 34.06 -11.26 -15.09
N LYS A 701 33.49 -12.14 -14.26
CA LYS A 701 32.36 -12.98 -14.65
C LYS A 701 31.10 -12.17 -14.95
N VAL A 702 30.84 -11.08 -14.22
CA VAL A 702 29.74 -10.15 -14.51
C VAL A 702 29.97 -9.45 -15.84
N HIS A 703 31.19 -8.99 -16.10
CA HIS A 703 31.54 -8.33 -17.36
C HIS A 703 31.40 -9.29 -18.55
N GLU A 704 31.92 -10.52 -18.44
CA GLU A 704 31.78 -11.55 -19.49
C GLU A 704 30.31 -11.93 -19.73
N THR A 705 29.51 -12.07 -18.67
CA THR A 705 28.08 -12.37 -18.77
C THR A 705 27.31 -11.21 -19.40
N SER A 706 27.64 -9.96 -19.08
CA SER A 706 27.06 -8.76 -19.69
C SER A 706 27.37 -8.68 -21.18
N LEU A 707 28.63 -8.87 -21.55
CA LEU A 707 29.10 -8.76 -22.94
C LEU A 707 28.50 -9.86 -23.83
N ASN A 708 28.34 -11.08 -23.30
CA ASN A 708 27.63 -12.17 -23.99
C ASN A 708 26.12 -11.90 -24.10
N THR A 709 25.50 -11.34 -23.05
CA THR A 709 24.08 -10.96 -23.07
C THR A 709 23.81 -9.89 -24.12
N ASN A 710 24.68 -8.89 -24.24
CA ASN A 710 24.60 -7.84 -25.25
C ASN A 710 24.77 -8.36 -26.68
N LYS A 711 25.71 -9.28 -26.91
CA LYS A 711 25.86 -9.94 -28.22
C LYS A 711 24.59 -10.70 -28.62
N THR A 712 23.98 -11.44 -27.69
CA THR A 712 22.74 -12.18 -27.92
C THR A 712 21.54 -11.26 -28.14
N ALA A 713 21.46 -10.14 -27.42
CA ALA A 713 20.43 -9.11 -27.63
C ALA A 713 20.55 -8.48 -29.03
N GLN A 714 21.74 -8.06 -29.44
CA GLN A 714 21.97 -7.50 -30.77
C GLN A 714 21.67 -8.49 -31.89
N ALA A 715 22.04 -9.76 -31.73
CA ALA A 715 21.69 -10.82 -32.70
C ALA A 715 20.16 -11.01 -32.80
N THR A 716 19.45 -10.93 -31.68
CA THR A 716 17.99 -11.05 -31.62
C THR A 716 17.29 -9.87 -32.31
N THR A 717 17.77 -8.65 -32.11
CA THR A 717 17.24 -7.45 -32.81
C THR A 717 17.39 -7.57 -34.32
N ARG A 718 18.49 -8.15 -34.82
CA ARG A 718 18.68 -8.41 -36.27
C ARG A 718 17.74 -9.49 -36.79
N LEU A 719 17.48 -10.55 -36.02
CA LEU A 719 16.54 -11.61 -36.38
C LEU A 719 15.08 -11.13 -36.38
N ILE A 720 14.71 -10.25 -35.44
CA ILE A 720 13.37 -9.65 -35.41
C ILE A 720 13.17 -8.74 -36.63
N ARG A 721 14.16 -7.91 -36.99
CA ARG A 721 14.11 -7.06 -38.20
C ARG A 721 13.98 -7.89 -39.49
N SER A 722 14.66 -9.03 -39.58
CA SER A 722 14.56 -9.91 -40.76
C SER A 722 13.24 -10.68 -40.83
N ALA A 723 12.63 -11.02 -39.70
CA ALA A 723 11.29 -11.61 -39.61
C ALA A 723 10.20 -10.65 -40.12
N THR A 724 10.30 -9.37 -39.77
CA THR A 724 9.32 -8.33 -40.12
C THR A 724 9.38 -7.88 -41.58
N ALA A 725 10.49 -8.14 -42.30
CA ALA A 725 10.65 -7.77 -43.71
C ALA A 725 9.89 -8.69 -44.68
N LYS A 726 9.54 -9.92 -44.27
CA LYS A 726 8.75 -10.85 -45.09
C LYS A 726 7.25 -10.63 -44.85
N ARG A 727 6.63 -9.73 -45.64
CA ARG A 727 5.17 -9.55 -45.68
C ARG A 727 4.51 -10.87 -46.11
N GLY A 728 3.85 -11.58 -45.18
CA GLY A 728 3.04 -12.73 -45.58
C GLY A 728 2.47 -13.64 -44.49
N ASP A 729 3.01 -13.70 -43.27
CA ASP A 729 2.56 -14.74 -42.32
C ASP A 729 2.08 -14.20 -40.96
N ARG A 730 0.79 -13.85 -40.92
CA ARG A 730 0.06 -13.30 -39.76
C ARG A 730 0.13 -14.20 -38.51
N LYS A 731 0.32 -15.52 -38.67
CA LYS A 731 0.45 -16.47 -37.54
C LYS A 731 1.84 -16.50 -36.90
N ALA A 732 2.89 -16.15 -37.66
CA ALA A 732 4.25 -16.07 -37.12
C ALA A 732 4.43 -14.79 -36.28
N THR A 733 3.86 -13.67 -36.73
CA THR A 733 3.93 -12.37 -36.05
C THR A 733 3.20 -12.38 -34.69
N GLU A 734 2.06 -13.06 -34.59
CA GLU A 734 1.35 -13.22 -33.30
C GLU A 734 2.14 -14.07 -32.30
N LYS A 735 2.73 -15.19 -32.74
CA LYS A 735 3.51 -16.07 -31.84
C LYS A 735 4.78 -15.39 -31.31
N VAL A 736 5.42 -14.54 -32.11
CA VAL A 736 6.54 -13.69 -31.68
C VAL A 736 6.06 -12.65 -30.65
N LYS A 737 4.89 -12.01 -30.86
CA LYS A 737 4.28 -11.08 -29.90
C LYS A 737 4.01 -11.73 -28.54
N THR A 738 3.51 -12.97 -28.53
CA THR A 738 3.21 -13.72 -27.30
C THR A 738 4.49 -14.15 -26.57
N ALA A 739 5.51 -14.60 -27.29
CA ALA A 739 6.80 -14.98 -26.70
C ALA A 739 7.56 -13.77 -26.11
N VAL A 740 7.47 -12.59 -26.74
CA VAL A 740 8.09 -11.34 -26.25
C VAL A 740 7.34 -10.74 -25.07
N LYS A 741 5.99 -10.82 -25.04
CA LYS A 741 5.17 -10.42 -23.87
C LYS A 741 5.47 -11.24 -22.62
N LEU A 742 5.66 -12.56 -22.77
CA LEU A 742 6.02 -13.45 -21.66
C LEU A 742 7.44 -13.17 -21.14
N GLY A 743 8.36 -12.70 -21.99
CA GLY A 743 9.74 -12.36 -21.59
C GLY A 743 9.90 -11.01 -20.90
N THR A 744 9.05 -10.03 -21.21
CA THR A 744 9.12 -8.64 -20.70
C THR A 744 8.38 -8.41 -19.38
N GLN A 745 7.52 -9.35 -18.96
CA GLN A 745 6.81 -9.27 -17.68
C GLN A 745 7.68 -9.52 -16.43
N HIS A 746 8.96 -9.87 -16.59
CA HIS A 746 9.88 -10.16 -15.48
C HIS A 746 11.03 -9.15 -15.31
N SER A 747 11.09 -8.07 -16.10
CA SER A 747 12.11 -7.02 -15.96
C SER A 747 11.53 -5.79 -15.25
N LYS A 748 11.96 -5.53 -14.00
CA LYS A 748 11.79 -4.21 -13.37
C LYS A 748 12.79 -3.21 -14.01
N PRO A 749 12.42 -1.94 -14.23
CA PRO A 749 13.38 -0.91 -14.60
C PRO A 749 14.33 -0.64 -13.42
N LEU A 750 15.64 -0.70 -13.64
CA LEU A 750 16.65 -0.10 -12.76
C LEU A 750 16.96 1.32 -13.27
N VAL A 751 16.58 2.34 -12.51
CA VAL A 751 17.16 3.69 -12.58
C VAL A 751 17.14 4.27 -11.16
N ASP A 752 18.33 4.64 -10.66
CA ASP A 752 18.63 5.74 -9.71
C ASP A 752 19.83 5.41 -8.82
N ILE A 753 21.06 5.66 -9.29
CA ILE A 753 22.19 6.03 -8.42
C ILE A 753 23.09 7.04 -9.17
N ALA A 754 23.21 8.23 -8.59
CA ALA A 754 24.21 9.30 -8.81
C ALA A 754 24.10 10.13 -10.12
N GLY A 755 24.10 11.46 -10.08
CA GLY A 755 24.20 12.38 -8.95
C GLY A 755 24.16 13.83 -9.42
N ASP A 756 23.92 14.74 -8.48
CA ASP A 756 24.40 16.10 -8.62
C ASP A 756 24.73 16.72 -7.26
N GLY A 757 25.88 17.40 -7.23
CA GLY A 757 26.23 18.47 -6.31
C GLY A 757 26.77 18.09 -4.92
N TYR A 758 28.08 18.26 -4.73
CA TYR A 758 28.59 19.03 -3.58
C TYR A 758 29.87 19.78 -3.97
N SER A 759 29.77 21.11 -4.01
CA SER A 759 30.89 22.04 -3.95
C SER A 759 30.80 22.87 -2.67
N ASP A 760 31.97 23.27 -2.20
CA ASP A 760 32.31 24.31 -1.22
C ASP A 760 32.06 24.07 0.26
N GLN A 761 33.18 23.84 0.97
CA GLN A 761 33.70 24.80 1.95
C GLN A 761 35.09 24.37 2.44
N GLN A 762 36.11 25.25 2.35
CA GLN A 762 36.84 25.71 3.54
C GLN A 762 38.01 26.68 3.23
N ARG A 763 38.13 27.70 4.08
CA ARG A 763 39.34 28.46 4.36
C ARG A 763 39.52 28.55 5.89
N LEU A 764 40.76 28.28 6.35
CA LEU A 764 41.52 28.92 7.46
C LEU A 764 41.08 28.55 8.91
N LEU A 765 41.89 28.11 9.90
CA LEU A 765 43.31 28.33 10.30
C LEU A 765 43.93 27.14 11.10
N GLU A 766 45.25 27.26 11.34
CA GLU A 766 46.35 26.36 11.78
C GLU A 766 46.36 25.82 13.24
N ASP A 767 47.04 24.67 13.47
CA ASP A 767 48.19 24.49 14.41
C ASP A 767 48.70 23.01 14.49
N ASP A 768 49.68 22.69 13.65
CA ASP A 768 51.03 22.09 13.87
C ASP A 768 51.40 21.01 14.92
N ASP A 769 50.72 19.87 15.01
CA ASP A 769 51.37 18.67 15.63
C ASP A 769 50.97 17.29 15.04
N ARG A 770 50.41 17.28 13.83
CA ARG A 770 49.90 16.06 13.17
C ARG A 770 50.65 15.62 11.91
N VAL A 771 51.60 16.43 11.42
CA VAL A 771 52.19 16.28 10.07
C VAL A 771 52.93 14.96 9.85
N ALA A 772 53.63 14.44 10.88
CA ALA A 772 54.40 13.19 10.73
C ALA A 772 53.54 11.92 10.72
N LYS A 773 52.32 11.95 11.31
CA LYS A 773 51.37 10.82 11.23
C LYS A 773 50.49 10.89 9.99
N LEU A 774 50.30 12.08 9.42
CA LEU A 774 49.48 12.28 8.23
C LEU A 774 50.18 11.83 6.95
N GLN A 775 51.50 12.04 6.79
CA GLN A 775 52.20 11.63 5.56
C GLN A 775 52.21 10.11 5.31
N ALA A 776 52.22 9.28 6.36
CA ALA A 776 52.10 7.82 6.20
C ALA A 776 50.66 7.36 5.91
N GLN A 777 49.67 8.19 6.24
CA GLN A 777 48.25 7.93 5.98
C GLN A 777 47.83 8.47 4.61
N GLU A 778 48.47 9.53 4.12
CA GLU A 778 48.21 10.18 2.84
C GLU A 778 48.62 9.30 1.65
N VAL A 779 49.75 8.58 1.76
CA VAL A 779 50.19 7.61 0.73
C VAL A 779 49.25 6.40 0.62
N VAL A 780 48.68 5.93 1.73
CA VAL A 780 47.69 4.83 1.74
C VAL A 780 46.34 5.31 1.20
N ILE A 781 45.96 6.56 1.50
CA ILE A 781 44.74 7.19 0.99
C ILE A 781 44.85 7.50 -0.51
N GLU A 782 46.04 7.87 -1.02
CA GLU A 782 46.27 8.09 -2.46
C GLU A 782 46.19 6.80 -3.27
N ASP A 783 46.75 5.68 -2.78
CA ASP A 783 46.64 4.37 -3.42
C ASP A 783 45.19 3.86 -3.40
N ASP A 784 44.48 4.03 -2.28
CA ASP A 784 43.06 3.69 -2.17
C ASP A 784 42.19 4.60 -3.07
N LEU A 785 42.51 5.89 -3.21
CA LEU A 785 41.82 6.82 -4.11
C LEU A 785 42.11 6.52 -5.59
N ALA A 786 43.31 6.05 -5.93
CA ALA A 786 43.65 5.61 -7.28
C ALA A 786 42.89 4.32 -7.66
N LEU A 787 42.82 3.35 -6.74
CA LEU A 787 42.01 2.14 -6.88
C LEU A 787 40.51 2.45 -6.94
N LEU A 788 40.03 3.44 -6.17
CA LEU A 788 38.64 3.90 -6.23
C LEU A 788 38.32 4.64 -7.53
N ARG A 789 39.25 5.43 -8.08
CA ARG A 789 39.10 6.07 -9.39
C ARG A 789 39.10 5.06 -10.53
N GLU A 790 39.99 4.07 -10.51
CA GLU A 790 40.02 2.99 -11.50
C GLU A 790 38.77 2.07 -11.39
N ARG A 791 38.21 1.96 -10.18
CA ARG A 791 36.91 1.31 -9.92
C ARG A 791 35.74 2.16 -10.42
N GLU A 792 35.78 3.48 -10.25
CA GLU A 792 34.76 4.43 -10.70
C GLU A 792 34.72 4.55 -12.23
N GLU A 793 35.88 4.59 -12.90
CA GLU A 793 35.98 4.55 -14.37
C GLU A 793 35.43 3.24 -14.96
N ARG A 794 35.74 2.09 -14.34
CA ARG A 794 35.19 0.80 -14.77
C ARG A 794 33.70 0.64 -14.48
N ILE A 795 33.20 1.24 -13.41
CA ILE A 795 31.76 1.30 -13.09
C ILE A 795 31.03 2.20 -14.09
N ARG A 796 31.58 3.37 -14.46
CA ARG A 796 31.02 4.23 -15.50
C ARG A 796 30.94 3.54 -16.86
N GLN A 797 31.90 2.69 -17.17
CA GLN A 797 31.89 1.94 -18.41
C GLN A 797 30.80 0.85 -18.41
N LEU A 798 30.59 0.17 -17.28
CA LEU A 798 29.47 -0.75 -17.06
C LEU A 798 28.11 -0.03 -17.06
N GLU A 799 28.05 1.19 -16.54
CA GLU A 799 26.85 2.03 -16.52
C GLU A 799 26.45 2.49 -17.93
N SER A 800 27.43 2.87 -18.76
CA SER A 800 27.23 3.17 -20.18
C SER A 800 26.70 1.95 -20.94
N ASP A 801 27.28 0.76 -20.71
CA ASP A 801 26.84 -0.48 -21.37
C ASP A 801 25.41 -0.89 -20.96
N VAL A 802 24.95 -0.52 -19.75
CA VAL A 802 23.60 -0.78 -19.23
C VAL A 802 22.59 0.25 -19.74
N LEU A 803 23.00 1.51 -19.93
CA LEU A 803 22.18 2.53 -20.58
C LEU A 803 21.89 2.17 -22.04
N ASP A 804 22.89 1.65 -22.77
CA ASP A 804 22.71 1.11 -24.12
C ASP A 804 21.69 -0.05 -24.15
N VAL A 805 21.70 -0.93 -23.15
CA VAL A 805 20.71 -2.02 -23.02
C VAL A 805 19.30 -1.47 -22.83
N ASN A 806 19.14 -0.48 -21.94
CA ASN A 806 17.86 0.15 -21.65
C ASN A 806 17.31 0.95 -22.85
N GLU A 807 18.18 1.59 -23.63
CA GLU A 807 17.81 2.28 -24.87
C GLU A 807 17.32 1.29 -25.93
N ILE A 808 18.00 0.13 -26.07
CA ILE A 808 17.56 -0.96 -26.96
C ILE A 808 16.19 -1.53 -26.54
N PHE A 809 15.92 -1.66 -25.23
CA PHE A 809 14.62 -2.12 -24.73
C PHE A 809 13.51 -1.08 -24.93
N ARG A 810 13.80 0.23 -24.78
CA ARG A 810 12.86 1.30 -25.11
C ARG A 810 12.54 1.34 -26.59
N ASP A 811 13.54 1.21 -27.46
CA ASP A 811 13.35 1.16 -28.91
C ASP A 811 12.52 -0.07 -29.33
N LEU A 812 12.77 -1.22 -28.70
CA LEU A 812 11.98 -2.43 -28.93
C LEU A 812 10.53 -2.26 -28.47
N GLY A 813 10.30 -1.63 -27.31
CA GLY A 813 8.97 -1.32 -26.78
C GLY A 813 8.19 -0.32 -27.64
N ALA A 814 8.85 0.74 -28.10
CA ALA A 814 8.27 1.75 -28.98
C ALA A 814 7.83 1.15 -30.33
N MET A 815 8.68 0.32 -30.93
CA MET A 815 8.40 -0.34 -32.22
C MET A 815 7.24 -1.35 -32.13
N ILE A 816 7.03 -1.96 -30.96
CA ILE A 816 5.90 -2.86 -30.68
C ILE A 816 4.59 -2.06 -30.48
N SER A 817 4.68 -0.89 -29.86
CA SER A 817 3.53 0.00 -29.63
C SER A 817 3.03 0.63 -30.93
N GLU A 818 3.95 1.12 -31.78
CA GLU A 818 3.63 1.75 -33.07
C GLU A 818 2.97 0.77 -34.05
N GLN A 819 3.30 -0.52 -33.98
CA GLN A 819 2.62 -1.56 -34.76
C GLN A 819 1.33 -2.11 -34.12
N GLY A 820 1.03 -1.75 -32.87
CA GLY A 820 -0.25 -2.03 -32.22
C GLY A 820 -1.39 -1.22 -32.84
N GLU A 821 -1.14 0.04 -33.14
CA GLU A 821 -2.14 0.95 -33.72
C GLU A 821 -2.53 0.54 -35.15
N VAL A 822 -1.56 0.15 -36.00
CA VAL A 822 -1.83 -0.30 -37.38
C VAL A 822 -2.67 -1.59 -37.44
N LEU A 823 -2.54 -2.47 -36.43
CA LEU A 823 -3.34 -3.69 -36.33
C LEU A 823 -4.77 -3.43 -35.84
N ASN A 824 -4.95 -2.50 -34.90
CA ASN A 824 -6.26 -2.07 -34.42
C ASN A 824 -7.09 -1.42 -35.55
N ASP A 825 -6.45 -0.67 -36.45
CA ASP A 825 -7.12 -0.10 -37.63
C ASP A 825 -7.56 -1.17 -38.64
N ILE A 826 -6.81 -2.26 -38.78
CA ILE A 826 -7.17 -3.39 -39.65
C ILE A 826 -8.31 -4.20 -39.02
N GLU A 827 -8.30 -4.39 -37.70
CA GLU A 827 -9.37 -5.05 -36.95
C GLU A 827 -10.70 -4.28 -37.07
N ALA A 828 -10.66 -2.95 -36.89
CA ALA A 828 -11.80 -2.07 -37.09
C ALA A 828 -12.33 -2.05 -38.54
N ASN A 829 -11.47 -2.32 -39.53
CA ASN A 829 -11.88 -2.44 -40.93
C ASN A 829 -12.48 -3.82 -41.26
N VAL A 830 -12.00 -4.88 -40.62
CA VAL A 830 -12.53 -6.25 -40.76
C VAL A 830 -13.89 -6.39 -40.06
N GLU A 831 -14.07 -5.80 -38.87
CA GLU A 831 -15.38 -5.75 -38.20
C GLU A 831 -16.42 -4.98 -39.04
N ARG A 832 -16.04 -3.84 -39.63
CA ARG A 832 -16.93 -3.10 -40.54
C ARG A 832 -17.28 -3.91 -41.79
N ALA A 833 -16.34 -4.65 -42.36
CA ALA A 833 -16.60 -5.52 -43.50
C ALA A 833 -17.54 -6.69 -43.13
N TYR A 834 -17.35 -7.30 -41.96
CA TYR A 834 -18.21 -8.37 -41.46
C TYR A 834 -19.65 -7.89 -41.23
N SER A 835 -19.82 -6.76 -40.54
CA SER A 835 -21.13 -6.15 -40.30
C SER A 835 -21.88 -5.80 -41.59
N ASN A 836 -21.16 -5.31 -42.62
CA ASN A 836 -21.76 -5.02 -43.92
C ASN A 836 -22.21 -6.28 -44.67
N VAL A 837 -21.48 -7.39 -44.55
CA VAL A 837 -21.84 -8.67 -45.17
C VAL A 837 -23.06 -9.28 -44.47
N GLU A 838 -23.11 -9.22 -43.14
CA GLU A 838 -24.26 -9.69 -42.36
C GLU A 838 -25.53 -8.89 -42.70
N THR A 839 -25.42 -7.57 -42.75
CA THR A 839 -26.53 -6.69 -43.17
C THR A 839 -26.97 -6.97 -44.61
N GLY A 840 -26.01 -7.20 -45.52
CA GLY A 840 -26.30 -7.59 -46.90
C GLY A 840 -27.03 -8.94 -47.01
N ASN A 841 -26.67 -9.89 -46.15
CA ASN A 841 -27.30 -11.20 -46.10
C ASN A 841 -28.74 -11.12 -45.56
N GLU A 842 -29.00 -10.30 -44.55
CA GLU A 842 -30.36 -10.03 -44.05
C GLU A 842 -31.25 -9.37 -45.11
N GLN A 843 -30.70 -8.46 -45.92
CA GLN A 843 -31.43 -7.83 -47.02
C GLN A 843 -31.74 -8.81 -48.15
N LEU A 844 -30.83 -9.76 -48.43
CA LEU A 844 -31.06 -10.84 -49.40
C LEU A 844 -32.14 -11.82 -48.92
N VAL A 845 -32.16 -12.15 -47.63
CA VAL A 845 -33.23 -12.98 -47.04
C VAL A 845 -34.57 -12.27 -47.13
N LYS A 846 -34.64 -10.97 -46.79
CA LYS A 846 -35.85 -10.17 -46.96
C LYS A 846 -36.29 -10.10 -48.42
N ALA A 847 -35.37 -9.91 -49.35
CA ALA A 847 -35.68 -9.86 -50.78
C ALA A 847 -36.21 -11.21 -51.31
N ALA A 848 -35.73 -12.33 -50.78
CA ALA A 848 -36.23 -13.67 -51.10
C ALA A 848 -37.65 -13.92 -50.55
N ASP A 849 -38.04 -13.30 -49.43
CA ASP A 849 -39.39 -13.38 -48.89
C ASP A 849 -40.43 -12.51 -49.65
N TYR A 850 -39.95 -11.55 -50.48
CA TYR A 850 -40.80 -10.67 -51.31
C TYR A 850 -40.90 -11.12 -52.79
N GLN A 851 -40.23 -12.21 -53.19
CA GLN A 851 -40.36 -12.88 -54.50
C GLN A 851 -41.20 -14.15 -54.37
#